data_AF-A0A2V7VRY2-F1
#
_entry.id   AF-A0A2V7VRY2-F1
#
_cell.length_a   1.000
_cell.length_b   1.000
_cell.length_c   1.000
_cell.angle_alpha   90.00
_cell.angle_beta   90.00
_cell.angle_gamma   90.00
#
_symmetry.space_group_name_H-M   'P 1'
#
loop_
_entity.id
_entity.type
_entity.pdbx_description
1 polymer ?
#
loop_
_entity_poly.entity_id
_entity_poly.type
_entity_poly.pdbx_seq_one_letter_code
_entity_poly.pdbx_strand_id
1 'polypeptide(L)'
;MSRPAFVLLCAAAASLSCRSEPAHPRFPGAPIVLISIDTLRSDHLPAYGYRGVDTPALDRFRRDAILFRHAYSPCPMTLPSHVTMLTGLLPPAHGVRNNIGFAFRSAAHPSLPTMLWPKGYVTGAAVSSYVLRGETGLAAAFDFYEDSIDPRPGAAFADYQRPGATTAALAEQWLRQKKDGPFFFLLHLYEPHVPYDPPEPYRSRYPLAYDGEIATADAIVGQFLDFLRSAGAYERAVVMVTSDHGEGLGDHGEDQHSILLYREALQVPLFVKLPGSRRGGETVDAPAQLADLLPTVADLLGIGTPPGAKGDSLLRLPASRSLYAETLYPRIQLGWSDLRSLLDERHHYIEGPRPELYDLVQDPAETHDLVAAQPEVASRMRAELGSRPVGITAPADVDPATAEKLAALGYVGTPRRRGSGPLPNPRDNVRLLARIGDGLRLADERRFAEAAAALRSIVSESPDMIEVWTKLGDVSLQAGDAQEAARAYREALRRCPAPSVDMVLSLGQAELARGGLAEAVAAARQALDASPARAHELLGRVALARGKLDEAEAEARAVQRSRPQPSSDLLLAEVRIRRGDPAGALRILDEAERQAAELEMGRVHRADFLRGDALARLDRPVEAEAAYRREIEAFPDHLQAYANLAVLQFVQGRRDAVRKTLEDMARNNPGPPADRLAAKTWDAFGDGKAAAAWRRRGK
;
A
#
# COMPACT_ATOMS: atom_id res chain seq x y z
N MET A 1 -0.30 44.83 92.39
CA MET A 1 0.81 44.64 91.42
C MET A 1 1.45 43.32 91.84
N SER A 2 1.31 42.18 91.16
CA SER A 2 1.58 41.90 89.75
C SER A 2 0.92 40.56 89.39
N ARG A 3 0.32 40.43 88.21
CA ARG A 3 -0.16 39.15 87.65
C ARG A 3 0.91 38.58 86.72
N PRO A 4 1.23 37.27 86.76
CA PRO A 4 1.78 36.59 85.60
C PRO A 4 0.67 35.87 84.82
N ALA A 5 0.72 36.01 83.50
CA ALA A 5 -0.12 35.33 82.54
C ALA A 5 0.34 33.88 82.35
N PHE A 6 -0.60 32.93 82.35
CA PHE A 6 -0.37 31.55 81.93
C PHE A 6 -0.88 31.42 80.49
N VAL A 7 0.04 31.25 79.54
CA VAL A 7 -0.29 30.93 78.15
C VAL A 7 -0.44 29.41 78.05
N LEU A 8 -1.67 28.96 77.82
CA LEU A 8 -1.98 27.56 77.48
C LEU A 8 -1.75 27.38 75.98
N LEU A 9 -0.71 26.62 75.63
CA LEU A 9 -0.42 26.19 74.25
C LEU A 9 -1.27 24.94 73.95
N CYS A 10 -2.42 25.10 73.29
CA CYS A 10 -3.17 23.97 72.74
C CYS A 10 -2.54 23.55 71.40
N ALA A 11 -1.73 22.50 71.42
CA ALA A 11 -1.29 21.82 70.20
C ALA A 11 -2.44 20.96 69.65
N ALA A 12 -3.17 21.50 68.68
CA ALA A 12 -4.09 20.71 67.86
C ALA A 12 -3.28 19.93 66.82
N ALA A 13 -3.08 18.62 67.07
CA ALA A 13 -2.59 17.70 66.06
C ALA A 13 -3.70 17.47 65.03
N ALA A 14 -3.67 18.24 63.94
CA ALA A 14 -4.45 17.94 62.74
C ALA A 14 -3.83 16.70 62.07
N SER A 15 -4.41 15.54 62.32
CA SER A 15 -4.18 14.35 61.50
C SER A 15 -4.72 14.62 60.09
N LEU A 16 -3.84 15.07 59.19
CA LEU A 16 -4.05 14.97 57.75
C LEU A 16 -4.18 13.47 57.42
N SER A 17 -5.41 12.98 57.43
CA SER A 17 -5.75 11.72 56.80
C SER A 17 -5.60 11.95 55.30
N CYS A 18 -4.42 11.62 54.76
CA CYS A 18 -4.26 11.35 53.34
C CYS A 18 -5.29 10.29 52.98
N ARG A 19 -6.44 10.69 52.42
CA ARG A 19 -7.34 9.76 51.73
C ARG A 19 -6.55 9.21 50.56
N SER A 20 -5.94 8.04 50.77
CA SER A 20 -5.46 7.19 49.69
C SER A 20 -6.62 7.02 48.71
N GLU A 21 -6.41 7.32 47.43
CA GLU A 21 -7.36 6.94 46.39
C GLU A 21 -7.76 5.46 46.59
N PRO A 22 -9.04 5.11 46.48
CA PRO A 22 -9.45 3.72 46.61
C PRO A 22 -8.69 2.89 45.57
N ALA A 23 -7.92 1.91 46.05
CA ALA A 23 -7.14 1.03 45.19
C ALA A 23 -8.06 0.37 44.15
N HIS A 24 -7.81 0.62 42.88
CA HIS A 24 -8.53 -0.01 41.78
C HIS A 24 -8.22 -1.51 41.72
N PRO A 25 -9.17 -2.33 41.23
CA PRO A 25 -9.03 -3.78 41.28
C PRO A 25 -7.85 -4.26 40.43
N ARG A 26 -7.06 -5.18 41.00
CA ARG A 26 -6.00 -5.92 40.31
C ARG A 26 -6.48 -7.34 40.03
N PHE A 27 -6.03 -7.91 38.92
CA PHE A 27 -6.38 -9.26 38.48
C PHE A 27 -5.13 -10.06 38.09
N PRO A 28 -4.25 -10.40 39.05
CA PRO A 28 -3.08 -11.23 38.76
C PRO A 28 -3.49 -12.54 38.08
N GLY A 29 -2.82 -12.86 36.96
CA GLY A 29 -3.11 -14.08 36.19
C GLY A 29 -4.37 -14.03 35.33
N ALA A 30 -5.02 -12.88 35.17
CA ALA A 30 -6.13 -12.74 34.21
C ALA A 30 -5.61 -12.95 32.77
N PRO A 31 -6.30 -13.76 31.93
CA PRO A 31 -6.01 -13.77 30.51
C PRO A 31 -6.17 -12.40 29.89
N ILE A 32 -5.31 -12.07 28.94
CA ILE A 32 -5.33 -10.80 28.23
C ILE A 32 -5.60 -11.08 26.75
N VAL A 33 -6.63 -10.44 26.20
CA VAL A 33 -6.96 -10.53 24.78
C VAL A 33 -6.99 -9.12 24.20
N LEU A 34 -6.18 -8.88 23.18
CA LEU A 34 -6.18 -7.65 22.39
C LEU A 34 -6.73 -7.98 21.00
N ILE A 35 -7.83 -7.34 20.63
CA ILE A 35 -8.45 -7.42 19.31
C ILE A 35 -8.21 -6.08 18.62
N SER A 36 -7.47 -6.10 17.52
CA SER A 36 -7.17 -4.96 16.66
C SER A 36 -7.91 -5.13 15.33
N ILE A 37 -8.64 -4.12 14.89
CA ILE A 37 -9.41 -4.13 13.65
C ILE A 37 -8.81 -3.05 12.73
N ASP A 38 -8.22 -3.43 11.61
CA ASP A 38 -7.44 -2.53 10.74
C ASP A 38 -8.30 -1.36 10.23
N THR A 39 -7.78 -0.13 10.29
CA THR A 39 -8.42 1.09 9.74
C THR A 39 -9.80 1.48 10.30
N LEU A 40 -10.32 0.79 11.31
CA LEU A 40 -11.69 1.02 11.82
C LEU A 40 -11.83 2.40 12.47
N ARG A 41 -12.66 3.24 11.85
CA ARG A 41 -13.04 4.57 12.34
C ARG A 41 -14.02 4.51 13.51
N SER A 42 -13.75 5.27 14.57
CA SER A 42 -14.67 5.37 15.72
C SER A 42 -15.99 6.05 15.35
N ASP A 43 -15.96 7.07 14.50
CA ASP A 43 -17.12 7.85 14.07
C ASP A 43 -18.02 7.13 13.06
N HIS A 44 -17.65 5.91 12.65
CA HIS A 44 -18.47 4.97 11.88
C HIS A 44 -19.11 3.86 12.73
N LEU A 45 -19.10 3.99 14.07
CA LEU A 45 -19.71 3.00 14.96
C LEU A 45 -20.96 3.52 15.70
N PRO A 46 -22.02 2.70 15.82
CA PRO A 46 -23.18 2.98 16.67
C PRO A 46 -22.84 3.38 18.10
N ALA A 47 -21.82 2.78 18.70
CA ALA A 47 -21.33 3.12 20.04
C ALA A 47 -20.87 4.59 20.17
N TYR A 48 -20.56 5.25 19.05
CA TYR A 48 -20.17 6.66 18.95
C TYR A 48 -21.24 7.54 18.29
N GLY A 49 -22.43 6.97 17.99
CA GLY A 49 -23.59 7.70 17.47
C GLY A 49 -23.84 7.55 15.96
N TYR A 50 -22.99 6.83 15.24
CA TYR A 50 -23.18 6.55 13.81
C TYR A 50 -24.39 5.64 13.57
N ARG A 51 -25.03 5.76 12.40
CA ARG A 51 -26.25 5.00 12.06
C ARG A 51 -26.20 4.31 10.69
N GLY A 52 -25.07 4.38 9.98
CA GLY A 52 -24.94 3.77 8.65
C GLY A 52 -24.72 2.26 8.67
N VAL A 53 -24.22 1.72 9.80
CA VAL A 53 -23.94 0.29 9.99
C VAL A 53 -24.49 -0.21 11.32
N ASP A 54 -24.96 -1.46 11.37
CA ASP A 54 -25.27 -2.15 12.62
C ASP A 54 -24.07 -2.99 13.08
N THR A 55 -23.66 -2.83 14.36
CA THR A 55 -22.57 -3.59 14.98
C THR A 55 -23.05 -4.31 16.26
N PRO A 56 -23.97 -5.29 16.13
CA PRO A 56 -24.60 -5.93 17.29
C PRO A 56 -23.62 -6.62 18.24
N ALA A 57 -22.49 -7.13 17.76
CA ALA A 57 -21.51 -7.77 18.62
C ALA A 57 -20.75 -6.76 19.49
N LEU A 58 -20.28 -5.66 18.89
CA LEU A 58 -19.64 -4.55 19.59
C LEU A 58 -20.62 -3.84 20.54
N ASP A 59 -21.88 -3.68 20.15
CA ASP A 59 -22.92 -3.10 21.02
C ASP A 59 -23.21 -3.98 22.26
N ARG A 60 -23.20 -5.30 22.07
CA ARG A 60 -23.28 -6.25 23.19
C ARG A 60 -22.02 -6.15 24.05
N PHE A 61 -20.83 -6.13 23.45
CA PHE A 61 -19.56 -6.01 24.16
C PHE A 61 -19.44 -4.71 24.96
N ARG A 62 -19.96 -3.60 24.42
CA ARG A 62 -20.01 -2.28 25.07
C ARG A 62 -20.68 -2.33 26.44
N ARG A 63 -21.65 -3.21 26.67
CA ARG A 63 -22.34 -3.37 27.97
C ARG A 63 -21.43 -3.97 29.03
N ASP A 64 -20.48 -4.81 28.62
CA ASP A 64 -19.49 -5.45 29.49
C ASP A 64 -18.19 -4.63 29.64
N ALA A 65 -17.99 -3.66 28.75
CA ALA A 65 -16.75 -2.89 28.64
C ALA A 65 -16.90 -1.42 29.04
N ILE A 66 -15.77 -0.81 29.37
CA ILE A 66 -15.58 0.64 29.45
C ILE A 66 -15.33 1.15 28.02
N LEU A 67 -16.07 2.17 27.59
CA LEU A 67 -15.81 2.87 26.34
C LEU A 67 -14.89 4.07 26.58
N PHE A 68 -13.80 4.18 25.84
CA PHE A 68 -12.98 5.39 25.80
C PHE A 68 -13.38 6.19 24.57
N ARG A 69 -14.06 7.32 24.79
CA ARG A 69 -14.68 8.09 23.69
C ARG A 69 -13.63 8.80 22.83
N HIS A 70 -12.52 9.21 23.44
CA HIS A 70 -11.45 9.96 22.80
C HIS A 70 -10.16 9.15 22.87
N ALA A 71 -10.01 8.15 21.99
CA ALA A 71 -8.82 7.31 21.89
C ALA A 71 -8.11 7.54 20.55
N TYR A 72 -6.80 7.78 20.59
CA TYR A 72 -6.03 8.17 19.41
C TYR A 72 -4.85 7.24 19.13
N SER A 73 -4.63 6.99 17.85
CA SER A 73 -3.44 6.38 17.31
C SER A 73 -2.28 7.38 17.26
N PRO A 74 -1.03 6.98 17.54
CA PRO A 74 0.13 7.86 17.38
C PRO A 74 0.59 7.98 15.92
N CYS A 75 0.07 7.14 15.02
CA CYS A 75 0.53 7.05 13.64
C CYS A 75 -0.58 6.42 12.78
N PRO A 76 -0.92 6.99 11.62
CA PRO A 76 -1.94 6.43 10.74
C PRO A 76 -1.37 5.25 9.90
N MET A 77 -0.66 4.31 10.54
CA MET A 77 -0.05 3.14 9.90
C MET A 77 -0.01 1.92 10.84
N THR A 78 -0.32 0.74 10.28
CA THR A 78 -0.48 -0.53 10.98
C THR A 78 0.71 -0.95 11.85
N LEU A 79 1.91 -1.10 11.27
CA LEU A 79 3.07 -1.65 11.98
C LEU A 79 3.56 -0.71 13.12
N PRO A 80 3.79 0.59 12.90
CA PRO A 80 4.14 1.52 13.99
C PRO A 80 3.13 1.50 15.15
N SER A 81 1.84 1.48 14.84
CA SER A 81 0.77 1.50 15.85
C SER A 81 0.71 0.20 16.65
N HIS A 82 0.89 -0.96 16.02
CA HIS A 82 1.02 -2.23 16.72
C HIS A 82 2.23 -2.27 17.66
N VAL A 83 3.39 -1.78 17.22
CA VAL A 83 4.57 -1.68 18.08
C VAL A 83 4.30 -0.73 19.26
N THR A 84 3.60 0.39 19.05
CA THR A 84 3.20 1.28 20.15
C THR A 84 2.27 0.56 21.14
N MET A 85 1.22 -0.10 20.66
CA MET A 85 0.29 -0.85 21.52
C MET A 85 1.01 -1.90 22.39
N LEU A 86 1.97 -2.60 21.80
CA LEU A 86 2.71 -3.67 22.45
C LEU A 86 3.84 -3.18 23.37
N THR A 87 4.30 -1.93 23.27
CA THR A 87 5.46 -1.44 24.05
C THR A 87 5.14 -0.27 24.97
N GLY A 88 4.03 0.44 24.73
CA GLY A 88 3.73 1.72 25.38
C GLY A 88 4.71 2.84 25.01
N LEU A 89 5.57 2.63 24.02
CA LEU A 89 6.48 3.63 23.46
C LEU A 89 5.82 4.29 22.25
N LEU A 90 6.20 5.53 21.95
CA LEU A 90 5.78 6.23 20.73
C LEU A 90 6.74 5.91 19.55
N PRO A 91 6.33 6.15 18.28
CA PRO A 91 7.14 5.82 17.10
C PRO A 91 8.60 6.29 17.13
N PRO A 92 8.93 7.52 17.58
CA PRO A 92 10.33 7.93 17.70
C PRO A 92 11.16 7.13 18.71
N ALA A 93 10.52 6.58 19.74
CA ALA A 93 11.19 5.87 20.84
C ALA A 93 11.42 4.38 20.55
N HIS A 94 10.47 3.70 19.89
CA HIS A 94 10.66 2.32 19.44
C HIS A 94 11.29 2.21 18.05
N GLY A 95 11.40 3.33 17.32
CA GLY A 95 12.14 3.43 16.05
C GLY A 95 11.44 2.86 14.82
N VAL A 96 10.21 2.35 14.94
CA VAL A 96 9.40 1.84 13.82
C VAL A 96 8.43 2.92 13.42
N ARG A 97 8.62 3.52 12.24
CA ARG A 97 7.92 4.77 11.85
C ARG A 97 7.32 4.71 10.45
N ASN A 98 7.33 3.54 9.82
CA ASN A 98 6.67 3.23 8.55
C ASN A 98 6.43 1.71 8.47
N ASN A 99 5.46 1.27 7.65
CA ASN A 99 5.21 -0.14 7.37
C ASN A 99 6.32 -0.79 6.52
N ILE A 100 7.04 0.00 5.71
CA ILE A 100 8.04 -0.49 4.75
C ILE A 100 9.45 -0.08 5.20
N GLY A 101 10.38 -1.05 5.21
CA GLY A 101 11.80 -0.82 5.49
C GLY A 101 12.15 -0.66 6.98
N PHE A 102 11.16 -0.79 7.88
CA PHE A 102 11.38 -0.77 9.32
C PHE A 102 11.06 -2.14 9.93
N ALA A 103 11.80 -2.48 10.98
CA ALA A 103 11.59 -3.69 11.76
C ALA A 103 11.67 -3.37 13.25
N PHE A 104 10.78 -3.96 14.03
CA PHE A 104 10.77 -3.91 15.47
C PHE A 104 11.92 -4.74 16.05
N ARG A 105 12.73 -4.10 16.91
CA ARG A 105 13.84 -4.75 17.61
C ARG A 105 13.37 -5.27 18.97
N SER A 106 12.67 -6.41 18.98
CA SER A 106 12.09 -7.01 20.20
C SER A 106 13.10 -7.15 21.35
N ALA A 107 14.35 -7.52 21.05
CA ALA A 107 15.40 -7.64 22.06
C ALA A 107 15.80 -6.30 22.73
N ALA A 108 15.58 -5.16 22.05
CA ALA A 108 15.97 -3.84 22.54
C ALA A 108 14.85 -3.13 23.32
N HIS A 109 13.59 -3.53 23.11
CA HIS A 109 12.43 -2.88 23.68
C HIS A 109 11.51 -3.91 24.33
N PRO A 110 11.41 -3.92 25.68
CA PRO A 110 10.42 -4.76 26.35
C PRO A 110 9.02 -4.48 25.83
N SER A 111 8.32 -5.55 25.46
CA SER A 111 6.94 -5.53 24.99
C SER A 111 6.02 -6.33 25.92
N LEU A 112 4.72 -6.13 25.79
CA LEU A 112 3.71 -6.80 26.59
C LEU A 112 3.89 -8.33 26.60
N PRO A 113 4.05 -9.03 25.45
CA PRO A 113 4.40 -10.45 25.45
C PRO A 113 5.63 -10.79 26.29
N THR A 114 6.75 -10.11 26.05
CA THR A 114 8.04 -10.40 26.68
C THR A 114 8.03 -10.14 28.19
N MET A 115 7.23 -9.17 28.65
CA MET A 115 7.03 -8.86 30.07
C MET A 115 6.17 -9.89 30.78
N LEU A 116 5.31 -10.60 30.05
CA LEU A 116 4.39 -11.60 30.59
C LEU A 116 5.02 -13.00 30.68
N TRP A 117 6.03 -13.32 29.88
CA TRP A 117 6.81 -14.57 30.00
C TRP A 117 7.30 -14.89 31.42
N PRO A 118 8.01 -13.98 32.14
CA PRO A 118 8.44 -14.27 33.51
C PRO A 118 7.29 -14.36 34.53
N LYS A 119 6.04 -14.11 34.11
CA LYS A 119 4.81 -14.26 34.90
C LYS A 119 4.05 -15.55 34.55
N GLY A 120 4.62 -16.42 33.72
CA GLY A 120 4.06 -17.71 33.36
C GLY A 120 2.95 -17.66 32.30
N TYR A 121 2.87 -16.56 31.54
CA TYR A 121 1.92 -16.45 30.43
C TYR A 121 2.46 -17.17 29.20
N VAL A 122 1.55 -17.82 28.47
CA VAL A 122 1.78 -18.23 27.08
C VAL A 122 1.27 -17.11 26.16
N THR A 123 2.08 -16.69 25.20
CA THR A 123 1.78 -15.54 24.33
C THR A 123 1.56 -15.98 22.88
N GLY A 124 0.47 -15.52 22.27
CA GLY A 124 0.12 -15.84 20.88
C GLY A 124 -0.34 -14.62 20.09
N ALA A 125 -0.16 -14.67 18.78
CA ALA A 125 -0.75 -13.71 17.86
C ALA A 125 -1.19 -14.39 16.55
N ALA A 126 -2.28 -13.89 15.97
CA ALA A 126 -2.69 -14.19 14.60
C ALA A 126 -3.07 -12.88 13.90
N VAL A 127 -2.46 -12.62 12.75
CA VAL A 127 -2.57 -11.33 12.04
C VAL A 127 -3.08 -11.50 10.62
N SER A 128 -3.91 -10.57 10.16
CA SER A 128 -4.52 -10.61 8.82
C SER A 128 -3.77 -9.76 7.79
N SER A 129 -2.89 -8.86 8.24
CA SER A 129 -2.15 -7.91 7.40
C SER A 129 -0.69 -8.33 7.20
N TYR A 130 -0.22 -8.36 5.96
CA TYR A 130 1.15 -8.76 5.60
C TYR A 130 2.22 -7.81 6.14
N VAL A 131 1.88 -6.55 6.40
CA VAL A 131 2.82 -5.58 7.01
C VAL A 131 3.19 -5.94 8.45
N LEU A 132 2.46 -6.89 9.08
CA LEU A 132 2.76 -7.43 10.41
C LEU A 132 3.53 -8.76 10.38
N ARG A 133 3.94 -9.27 9.21
CA ARG A 133 4.70 -10.54 9.11
C ARG A 133 5.88 -10.62 10.10
N GLY A 134 6.25 -11.83 10.46
CA GLY A 134 7.27 -12.13 11.47
C GLY A 134 8.63 -11.51 11.18
N GLU A 135 9.00 -11.33 9.91
CA GLU A 135 10.26 -10.69 9.49
C GLU A 135 10.34 -9.21 9.87
N THR A 136 9.23 -8.58 10.22
CA THR A 136 9.22 -7.23 10.82
C THR A 136 9.66 -7.24 12.29
N GLY A 137 9.97 -8.41 12.85
CA GLY A 137 10.49 -8.58 14.21
C GLY A 137 9.41 -8.75 15.29
N LEU A 138 8.12 -8.70 14.92
CA LEU A 138 7.01 -8.93 15.84
C LEU A 138 6.95 -10.38 16.34
N ALA A 139 7.15 -11.36 15.46
CA ALA A 139 7.10 -12.79 15.84
C ALA A 139 8.06 -13.15 16.97
N ALA A 140 9.23 -12.48 17.03
CA ALA A 140 10.23 -12.68 18.08
C ALA A 140 9.75 -12.26 19.49
N ALA A 141 8.61 -11.58 19.61
CA ALA A 141 8.00 -11.26 20.89
C ALA A 141 7.03 -12.34 21.41
N PHE A 142 6.60 -13.32 20.58
CA PHE A 142 5.53 -14.25 20.93
C PHE A 142 6.00 -15.72 20.98
N ASP A 143 5.32 -16.56 21.76
CA ASP A 143 5.51 -18.02 21.72
C ASP A 143 4.90 -18.65 20.46
N PHE A 144 3.83 -18.04 19.93
CA PHE A 144 3.14 -18.42 18.71
C PHE A 144 2.81 -17.19 17.88
N TYR A 145 3.12 -17.22 16.59
CA TYR A 145 2.84 -16.14 15.65
C TYR A 145 2.34 -16.72 14.33
N GLU A 146 1.11 -16.36 13.95
CA GLU A 146 0.44 -16.88 12.77
C GLU A 146 0.20 -15.77 11.74
N ASP A 147 1.06 -15.75 10.73
CA ASP A 147 1.15 -14.75 9.67
C ASP A 147 1.21 -15.39 8.27
N SER A 148 0.82 -16.66 8.13
CA SER A 148 0.73 -17.32 6.83
C SER A 148 -0.33 -16.61 5.96
N ILE A 149 0.15 -15.73 5.10
CA ILE A 149 -0.62 -14.94 4.13
C ILE A 149 -0.06 -15.27 2.75
N ASP A 150 -0.87 -15.90 1.91
CA ASP A 150 -0.44 -16.31 0.58
C ASP A 150 -0.25 -15.10 -0.34
N PRO A 151 0.95 -14.91 -0.93
CA PRO A 151 1.16 -13.85 -1.91
C PRO A 151 0.37 -14.16 -3.19
N ARG A 152 -0.50 -13.24 -3.61
CA ARG A 152 -1.24 -13.35 -4.87
C ARG A 152 -0.35 -12.94 -6.05
N PRO A 153 -0.10 -13.80 -7.05
CA PRO A 153 0.71 -13.45 -8.21
C PRO A 153 0.16 -12.20 -8.93
N GLY A 154 0.96 -11.14 -9.01
CA GLY A 154 0.60 -9.90 -9.71
C GLY A 154 -0.16 -8.85 -8.87
N ALA A 155 -0.50 -9.11 -7.61
CA ALA A 155 -1.05 -8.10 -6.70
C ALA A 155 0.07 -7.31 -5.99
N ALA A 156 -0.22 -6.08 -5.57
CA ALA A 156 0.73 -5.31 -4.77
C ALA A 156 0.92 -5.96 -3.39
N PHE A 157 2.09 -5.74 -2.79
CA PHE A 157 2.46 -6.32 -1.50
C PHE A 157 1.53 -5.92 -0.35
N ALA A 158 1.03 -4.68 -0.39
CA ALA A 158 0.09 -4.17 0.60
C ALA A 158 -1.29 -4.81 0.48
N ASP A 159 -1.59 -5.45 -0.67
CA ASP A 159 -2.87 -6.14 -0.93
C ASP A 159 -2.82 -7.62 -0.50
N TYR A 160 -1.69 -8.09 0.05
CA TYR A 160 -1.58 -9.41 0.64
C TYR A 160 -2.27 -9.38 2.00
N GLN A 161 -3.43 -10.02 2.04
CA GLN A 161 -4.26 -10.10 3.22
C GLN A 161 -4.85 -11.49 3.38
N ARG A 162 -5.19 -11.82 4.62
CA ARG A 162 -5.95 -13.03 4.96
C ARG A 162 -7.31 -12.60 5.50
N PRO A 163 -8.43 -13.20 5.01
CA PRO A 163 -9.75 -12.89 5.56
C PRO A 163 -9.78 -13.05 7.09
N GLY A 164 -10.37 -12.08 7.78
CA GLY A 164 -10.35 -12.02 9.25
C GLY A 164 -10.98 -13.25 9.91
N ALA A 165 -12.00 -13.85 9.27
CA ALA A 165 -12.63 -15.09 9.73
C ALA A 165 -11.64 -16.27 9.78
N THR A 166 -10.74 -16.38 8.80
CA THR A 166 -9.69 -17.40 8.79
C THR A 166 -8.68 -17.15 9.91
N THR A 167 -8.27 -15.89 10.11
CA THR A 167 -7.38 -15.50 11.20
C THR A 167 -7.99 -15.80 12.57
N ALA A 168 -9.28 -15.51 12.78
CA ALA A 168 -10.00 -15.83 14.00
C ALA A 168 -10.08 -17.34 14.24
N ALA A 169 -10.35 -18.15 13.22
CA ALA A 169 -10.37 -19.61 13.35
C ALA A 169 -9.01 -20.19 13.79
N LEU A 170 -7.90 -19.66 13.26
CA LEU A 170 -6.55 -20.04 13.66
C LEU A 170 -6.25 -19.64 15.12
N ALA A 171 -6.72 -18.45 15.53
CA ALA A 171 -6.65 -18.02 16.93
C ALA A 171 -7.42 -18.96 17.86
N GLU A 172 -8.64 -19.37 17.49
CA GLU A 172 -9.43 -20.33 18.25
C GLU A 172 -8.73 -21.69 18.36
N GLN A 173 -8.16 -22.18 17.26
CA GLN A 173 -7.41 -23.43 17.24
C GLN A 173 -6.25 -23.39 18.23
N TRP A 174 -5.46 -22.31 18.22
CA TRP A 174 -4.36 -22.15 19.17
C TRP A 174 -4.87 -22.08 20.62
N LEU A 175 -5.94 -21.32 20.88
CA LEU A 175 -6.51 -21.18 22.23
C LEU A 175 -7.03 -22.51 22.81
N ARG A 176 -7.46 -23.45 21.96
CA ARG A 176 -7.84 -24.82 22.36
C ARG A 176 -6.64 -25.71 22.68
N GLN A 177 -5.49 -25.47 22.07
CA GLN A 177 -4.31 -26.34 22.14
C GLN A 177 -3.22 -25.84 23.09
N LYS A 178 -3.23 -24.55 23.45
CA LYS A 178 -2.22 -23.96 24.32
C LYS A 178 -2.15 -24.67 25.68
N LYS A 179 -1.00 -24.52 26.34
CA LYS A 179 -0.79 -25.03 27.71
C LYS A 179 -1.72 -24.34 28.71
N ASP A 180 -1.97 -25.03 29.83
CA ASP A 180 -2.70 -24.47 30.97
C ASP A 180 -1.96 -23.28 31.58
N GLY A 181 -2.72 -22.35 32.18
CA GLY A 181 -2.21 -21.10 32.75
C GLY A 181 -2.77 -19.84 32.07
N PRO A 182 -2.31 -18.66 32.51
CA PRO A 182 -2.70 -17.39 31.92
C PRO A 182 -2.12 -17.25 30.51
N PHE A 183 -2.77 -16.45 29.67
CA PHE A 183 -2.34 -16.24 28.29
C PHE A 183 -2.51 -14.80 27.86
N PHE A 184 -1.69 -14.37 26.91
CA PHE A 184 -1.89 -13.16 26.13
C PHE A 184 -2.14 -13.55 24.68
N PHE A 185 -3.17 -13.00 24.06
CA PHE A 185 -3.43 -13.20 22.64
C PHE A 185 -3.72 -11.89 21.92
N LEU A 186 -3.04 -11.66 20.80
CA LEU A 186 -3.32 -10.60 19.84
C LEU A 186 -4.05 -11.19 18.63
N LEU A 187 -5.29 -10.76 18.39
CA LEU A 187 -6.03 -11.02 17.16
C LEU A 187 -6.07 -9.72 16.34
N HIS A 188 -5.57 -9.74 15.12
CA HIS A 188 -5.68 -8.60 14.20
C HIS A 188 -6.46 -8.98 12.94
N LEU A 189 -7.55 -8.25 12.68
CA LEU A 189 -8.43 -8.40 11.51
C LEU A 189 -8.10 -7.34 10.46
N TYR A 190 -8.27 -7.66 9.18
CA TYR A 190 -7.95 -6.75 8.07
C TYR A 190 -9.16 -5.91 7.64
N GLU A 191 -10.37 -6.42 7.81
CA GLU A 191 -11.59 -5.66 7.58
C GLU A 191 -11.70 -4.56 8.66
N PRO A 192 -12.03 -3.28 8.35
CA PRO A 192 -12.46 -2.74 7.05
C PRO A 192 -11.40 -2.03 6.18
N HIS A 193 -10.36 -2.71 5.72
CA HIS A 193 -9.35 -2.13 4.81
C HIS A 193 -9.75 -2.25 3.31
N VAL A 194 -9.20 -1.37 2.45
CA VAL A 194 -9.32 -1.43 0.99
C VAL A 194 -8.89 -2.83 0.48
N PRO A 195 -9.57 -3.46 -0.50
CA PRO A 195 -10.51 -2.93 -1.50
C PRO A 195 -11.96 -2.66 -1.06
N TYR A 196 -12.31 -2.85 0.21
CA TYR A 196 -13.70 -2.81 0.69
C TYR A 196 -14.61 -3.75 -0.13
N ASP A 197 -14.36 -5.05 -0.02
CA ASP A 197 -15.12 -6.10 -0.69
C ASP A 197 -15.83 -7.03 0.31
N PRO A 198 -16.82 -6.52 1.05
CA PRO A 198 -17.46 -7.31 2.09
C PRO A 198 -18.17 -8.53 1.48
N PRO A 199 -18.24 -9.66 2.20
CA PRO A 199 -19.02 -10.82 1.78
C PRO A 199 -20.53 -10.56 1.90
N GLU A 200 -21.33 -11.39 1.24
CA GLU A 200 -22.77 -11.43 1.51
C GLU A 200 -23.05 -11.98 2.92
N PRO A 201 -24.10 -11.50 3.62
CA PRO A 201 -25.12 -10.56 3.16
C PRO A 201 -24.73 -9.07 3.31
N TYR A 202 -23.52 -8.76 3.81
CA TYR A 202 -23.13 -7.39 4.15
C TYR A 202 -22.96 -6.50 2.92
N ARG A 203 -22.44 -7.07 1.83
CA ARG A 203 -22.33 -6.40 0.53
C ARG A 203 -23.67 -5.85 0.02
N SER A 204 -24.72 -6.65 0.06
CA SER A 204 -26.05 -6.23 -0.40
C SER A 204 -26.82 -5.41 0.65
N ARG A 205 -26.46 -5.52 1.94
CA ARG A 205 -27.16 -4.86 3.04
C ARG A 205 -26.79 -3.39 3.19
N TYR A 206 -25.54 -3.01 2.92
CA TYR A 206 -25.03 -1.68 3.17
C TYR A 206 -24.67 -0.95 1.88
N PRO A 207 -25.05 0.34 1.73
CA PRO A 207 -24.75 1.10 0.52
C PRO A 207 -23.27 1.48 0.41
N LEU A 208 -22.61 1.69 1.55
CA LEU A 208 -21.16 1.94 1.61
C LEU A 208 -20.45 0.62 1.85
N ALA A 209 -19.50 0.30 0.97
CA ALA A 209 -18.73 -0.95 1.07
C ALA A 209 -17.92 -1.01 2.39
N TYR A 210 -17.36 0.13 2.83
CA TYR A 210 -16.68 0.26 4.12
C TYR A 210 -17.59 -0.11 5.30
N ASP A 211 -18.85 0.33 5.30
CA ASP A 211 -19.83 -0.05 6.34
C ASP A 211 -20.16 -1.55 6.29
N GLY A 212 -20.19 -2.15 5.09
CA GLY A 212 -20.32 -3.60 4.93
C GLY A 212 -19.14 -4.38 5.50
N GLU A 213 -17.92 -3.86 5.36
CA GLU A 213 -16.73 -4.46 5.98
C GLU A 213 -16.74 -4.29 7.50
N ILE A 214 -17.19 -3.15 8.03
CA ILE A 214 -17.38 -2.97 9.48
C ILE A 214 -18.32 -4.03 10.04
N ALA A 215 -19.45 -4.28 9.36
CA ALA A 215 -20.39 -5.32 9.78
C ALA A 215 -19.81 -6.74 9.70
N THR A 216 -18.89 -6.97 8.76
CA THR A 216 -18.15 -8.23 8.62
C THR A 216 -17.19 -8.41 9.80
N ALA A 217 -16.40 -7.39 10.12
CA ALA A 217 -15.50 -7.37 11.27
C ALA A 217 -16.27 -7.55 12.59
N ASP A 218 -17.40 -6.85 12.78
CA ASP A 218 -18.27 -7.01 13.96
C ASP A 218 -18.72 -8.47 14.14
N ALA A 219 -19.13 -9.13 13.06
CA ALA A 219 -19.57 -10.52 13.12
C ALA A 219 -18.43 -11.48 13.51
N ILE A 220 -17.23 -11.29 12.94
CA ILE A 220 -16.04 -12.08 13.27
C ILE A 220 -15.67 -11.89 14.74
N VAL A 221 -15.63 -10.64 15.21
CA VAL A 221 -15.37 -10.32 16.63
C VAL A 221 -16.43 -10.94 17.52
N GLY A 222 -17.70 -10.87 17.15
CA GLY A 222 -18.81 -11.49 17.88
C GLY A 222 -18.63 -12.99 18.07
N GLN A 223 -18.29 -13.70 16.99
CA GLN A 223 -18.02 -15.13 17.02
C GLN A 223 -16.82 -15.45 17.93
N PHE A 224 -15.73 -14.71 17.81
CA PHE A 224 -14.54 -14.92 18.64
C PHE A 224 -14.82 -14.65 20.13
N LEU A 225 -15.57 -13.60 20.47
CA LEU A 225 -15.99 -13.32 21.85
C LEU A 225 -16.90 -14.43 22.39
N ASP A 226 -17.80 -14.98 21.57
CA ASP A 226 -18.66 -16.10 21.96
C ASP A 226 -17.87 -17.40 22.14
N PHE A 227 -16.83 -17.63 21.33
CA PHE A 227 -15.85 -18.68 21.57
C PHE A 227 -15.17 -18.51 22.94
N LEU A 228 -14.67 -17.31 23.27
CA LEU A 228 -14.05 -17.04 24.57
C LEU A 228 -15.01 -17.30 25.74
N ARG A 229 -16.31 -17.03 25.58
CA ARG A 229 -17.35 -17.37 26.57
C ARG A 229 -17.50 -18.89 26.71
N SER A 230 -17.62 -19.60 25.59
CA SER A 230 -17.75 -21.06 25.57
C SER A 230 -16.53 -21.77 26.18
N ALA A 231 -15.34 -21.21 26.01
CA ALA A 231 -14.08 -21.68 26.59
C ALA A 231 -13.90 -21.27 28.07
N GLY A 232 -14.87 -20.56 28.67
CA GLY A 232 -14.82 -20.06 30.04
C GLY A 232 -13.74 -19.00 30.29
N ALA A 233 -13.12 -18.45 29.23
CA ALA A 233 -12.06 -17.46 29.31
C ALA A 233 -12.61 -16.04 29.44
N TYR A 234 -13.75 -15.75 28.79
CA TYR A 234 -14.30 -14.41 28.70
C TYR A 234 -14.47 -13.74 30.07
N GLU A 235 -15.15 -14.40 31.03
CA GLU A 235 -15.48 -13.81 32.33
C GLU A 235 -14.25 -13.34 33.12
N ARG A 236 -13.17 -14.13 33.08
CA ARG A 236 -11.92 -13.85 33.82
C ARG A 236 -10.91 -13.02 33.05
N ALA A 237 -11.12 -12.78 31.75
CA ALA A 237 -10.18 -12.07 30.90
C ALA A 237 -10.34 -10.54 31.00
N VAL A 238 -9.22 -9.85 30.78
CA VAL A 238 -9.20 -8.49 30.25
C VAL A 238 -9.30 -8.59 28.74
N VAL A 239 -10.31 -7.97 28.13
CA VAL A 239 -10.47 -7.95 26.67
C VAL A 239 -10.47 -6.50 26.20
N MET A 240 -9.55 -6.17 25.31
CA MET A 240 -9.42 -4.85 24.71
C MET A 240 -9.76 -4.97 23.23
N VAL A 241 -10.70 -4.14 22.75
CA VAL A 241 -11.05 -4.05 21.33
C VAL A 241 -10.75 -2.64 20.86
N THR A 242 -9.92 -2.53 19.82
CA THR A 242 -9.46 -1.25 19.28
C THR A 242 -9.24 -1.33 17.78
N SER A 243 -8.96 -0.18 17.18
CA SER A 243 -8.24 -0.12 15.91
C SER A 243 -6.81 0.38 16.11
N ASP A 244 -5.94 0.11 15.16
CA ASP A 244 -4.56 0.61 15.10
C ASP A 244 -4.46 2.02 14.48
N HIS A 245 -5.37 2.38 13.58
CA HIS A 245 -5.60 3.75 13.08
C HIS A 245 -6.94 3.84 12.34
N GLY A 246 -7.32 5.01 11.86
CA GLY A 246 -8.54 5.19 11.07
C GLY A 246 -8.30 5.15 9.56
N GLU A 247 -9.22 5.76 8.81
CA GLU A 247 -9.28 5.74 7.35
C GLU A 247 -9.78 7.10 6.82
N GLY A 248 -9.20 7.59 5.72
CA GLY A 248 -9.52 8.89 5.15
C GLY A 248 -10.92 8.97 4.54
N LEU A 249 -11.31 7.99 3.72
CA LEU A 249 -12.62 7.93 3.04
C LEU A 249 -12.96 9.21 2.23
N GLY A 250 -11.94 9.94 1.79
CA GLY A 250 -12.06 11.20 1.06
C GLY A 250 -12.14 12.45 1.94
N ASP A 251 -12.22 12.30 3.27
CA ASP A 251 -12.13 13.42 4.21
C ASP A 251 -10.76 14.09 4.07
N HIS A 252 -10.76 15.43 4.06
CA HIS A 252 -9.61 16.27 3.76
C HIS A 252 -8.86 15.95 2.43
N GLY A 253 -9.44 15.11 1.56
CA GLY A 253 -8.90 14.70 0.27
C GLY A 253 -7.98 13.48 0.31
N GLU A 254 -7.88 12.77 1.45
CA GLU A 254 -7.19 11.47 1.53
C GLU A 254 -8.21 10.33 1.41
N ASP A 255 -8.07 9.46 0.40
CA ASP A 255 -8.99 8.34 0.22
C ASP A 255 -8.73 7.22 1.22
N GLN A 256 -7.45 6.96 1.53
CA GLN A 256 -6.98 5.92 2.45
C GLN A 256 -6.33 6.56 3.70
N HIS A 257 -5.16 6.07 4.11
CA HIS A 257 -4.44 6.52 5.29
C HIS A 257 -2.93 6.59 5.02
N SER A 258 -2.18 6.99 6.05
CA SER A 258 -0.72 7.19 6.11
C SER A 258 -0.24 8.62 5.90
N ILE A 259 -1.01 9.53 5.30
CA ILE A 259 -0.48 10.83 4.82
C ILE A 259 -0.80 11.98 5.76
N LEU A 260 -2.07 12.10 6.16
CA LEU A 260 -2.55 13.20 6.98
C LEU A 260 -2.72 12.75 8.43
N LEU A 261 -2.82 13.73 9.33
CA LEU A 261 -2.93 13.51 10.77
C LEU A 261 -4.25 14.04 11.30
N TYR A 262 -5.32 13.99 10.52
CA TYR A 262 -6.65 14.37 10.99
C TYR A 262 -7.29 13.26 11.85
N ARG A 263 -8.37 13.61 12.52
CA ARG A 263 -9.13 12.76 13.42
C ARG A 263 -9.65 11.50 12.72
N GLU A 264 -10.06 11.57 11.45
CA GLU A 264 -10.47 10.39 10.68
C GLU A 264 -9.37 9.33 10.56
N ALA A 265 -8.10 9.74 10.56
CA ALA A 265 -6.95 8.85 10.47
C ALA A 265 -6.41 8.47 11.87
N LEU A 266 -6.66 9.27 12.90
CA LEU A 266 -6.08 9.08 14.24
C LEU A 266 -7.06 8.55 15.29
N GLN A 267 -8.33 8.95 15.28
CA GLN A 267 -9.27 8.60 16.34
C GLN A 267 -9.90 7.22 16.13
N VAL A 268 -9.50 6.28 16.98
CA VAL A 268 -9.87 4.87 16.91
C VAL A 268 -10.90 4.51 17.98
N PRO A 269 -11.71 3.46 17.76
CA PRO A 269 -12.52 2.92 18.84
C PRO A 269 -11.64 2.30 19.92
N LEU A 270 -12.07 2.37 21.18
CA LEU A 270 -11.38 1.68 22.27
C LEU A 270 -12.37 1.24 23.35
N PHE A 271 -12.47 -0.07 23.52
CA PHE A 271 -13.28 -0.72 24.54
C PHE A 271 -12.39 -1.58 25.43
N VAL A 272 -12.55 -1.48 26.75
CA VAL A 272 -11.81 -2.31 27.72
C VAL A 272 -12.78 -3.01 28.66
N LYS A 273 -12.89 -4.33 28.51
CA LYS A 273 -13.64 -5.20 29.42
C LYS A 273 -12.72 -5.71 30.51
N LEU A 274 -13.10 -5.50 31.76
CA LEU A 274 -12.40 -6.03 32.93
C LEU A 274 -13.01 -7.37 33.39
N PRO A 275 -12.27 -8.20 34.14
CA PRO A 275 -12.83 -9.43 34.70
C PRO A 275 -14.11 -9.20 35.50
N GLY A 276 -15.12 -10.06 35.28
CA GLY A 276 -16.47 -9.93 35.84
C GLY A 276 -17.24 -8.69 35.39
N SER A 277 -16.93 -8.17 34.18
CA SER A 277 -17.52 -6.95 33.60
C SER A 277 -17.52 -5.75 34.55
N ARG A 278 -16.47 -5.65 35.38
CA ARG A 278 -16.30 -4.52 36.31
C ARG A 278 -16.25 -3.21 35.49
N ARG A 279 -17.07 -2.24 35.88
CA ARG A 279 -17.25 -0.95 35.17
C ARG A 279 -17.84 -1.09 33.76
N GLY A 280 -18.42 -2.23 33.42
CA GLY A 280 -19.16 -2.41 32.17
C GLY A 280 -20.27 -1.36 32.04
N GLY A 281 -20.43 -0.80 30.85
CA GLY A 281 -21.39 0.28 30.60
C GLY A 281 -20.84 1.68 30.86
N GLU A 282 -19.69 1.83 31.50
CA GLU A 282 -19.06 3.15 31.74
C GLU A 282 -18.50 3.75 30.44
N THR A 283 -18.50 5.09 30.34
CA THR A 283 -17.78 5.84 29.29
C THR A 283 -16.78 6.79 29.95
N VAL A 284 -15.57 6.84 29.40
CA VAL A 284 -14.48 7.73 29.82
C VAL A 284 -14.17 8.73 28.71
N ASP A 285 -14.08 10.01 29.10
CA ASP A 285 -13.88 11.14 28.18
C ASP A 285 -12.46 11.71 28.23
N ALA A 286 -11.65 11.27 29.19
CA ALA A 286 -10.24 11.64 29.24
C ALA A 286 -9.51 11.17 27.97
N PRO A 287 -8.62 11.99 27.36
CA PRO A 287 -7.89 11.60 26.16
C PRO A 287 -7.01 10.38 26.41
N ALA A 288 -7.26 9.32 25.64
CA ALA A 288 -6.50 8.08 25.62
C ALA A 288 -5.67 7.98 24.33
N GLN A 289 -4.58 7.22 24.39
CA GLN A 289 -3.73 6.89 23.26
C GLN A 289 -3.41 5.40 23.26
N LEU A 290 -3.18 4.80 22.10
CA LEU A 290 -2.79 3.39 21.99
C LEU A 290 -1.55 3.01 22.82
N ALA A 291 -0.68 3.97 23.15
CA ALA A 291 0.46 3.78 24.05
C ALA A 291 0.04 3.46 25.50
N ASP A 292 -1.21 3.72 25.88
CA ASP A 292 -1.77 3.49 27.22
C ASP A 292 -2.15 2.00 27.44
N LEU A 293 -2.20 1.16 26.40
CA LEU A 293 -2.60 -0.24 26.53
C LEU A 293 -1.64 -1.06 27.39
N LEU A 294 -0.33 -0.99 27.14
CA LEU A 294 0.66 -1.71 27.95
C LEU A 294 0.64 -1.27 29.42
N PRO A 295 0.71 0.04 29.76
CA PRO A 295 0.58 0.51 31.14
C PRO A 295 -0.71 0.04 31.82
N THR A 296 -1.82 -0.02 31.10
CA THR A 296 -3.10 -0.52 31.63
C THR A 296 -3.03 -1.98 32.01
N VAL A 297 -2.49 -2.83 31.13
CA VAL A 297 -2.33 -4.27 31.44
C VAL A 297 -1.34 -4.45 32.58
N ALA A 298 -0.23 -3.70 32.60
CA ALA A 298 0.75 -3.75 33.68
C ALA A 298 0.11 -3.41 35.03
N ASP A 299 -0.66 -2.34 35.10
CA ASP A 299 -1.38 -1.89 36.29
C ASP A 299 -2.42 -2.91 36.77
N LEU A 300 -3.24 -3.45 35.84
CA LEU A 300 -4.24 -4.48 36.12
C LEU A 300 -3.60 -5.76 36.68
N LEU A 301 -2.43 -6.17 36.19
CA LEU A 301 -1.72 -7.35 36.66
C LEU A 301 -0.85 -7.07 37.90
N GLY A 302 -0.69 -5.81 38.30
CA GLY A 302 0.20 -5.40 39.38
C GLY A 302 1.68 -5.59 39.06
N ILE A 303 2.07 -5.47 37.80
CA ILE A 303 3.47 -5.50 37.33
C ILE A 303 3.94 -4.09 36.96
N GLY A 304 5.26 -3.87 36.95
CA GLY A 304 5.83 -2.57 36.57
C GLY A 304 5.79 -2.33 35.05
N THR A 305 5.84 -1.07 34.64
CA THR A 305 6.00 -0.67 33.23
C THR A 305 7.48 -0.60 32.85
N PRO A 306 7.83 -0.78 31.56
CA PRO A 306 9.20 -0.70 31.12
C PRO A 306 9.71 0.76 31.14
N PRO A 307 11.03 0.96 31.31
CA PRO A 307 11.61 2.30 31.23
C PRO A 307 11.28 2.97 29.89
N GLY A 308 10.87 4.24 29.95
CA GLY A 308 10.57 5.03 28.76
C GLY A 308 9.17 4.89 28.20
N ALA A 309 8.34 3.96 28.71
CA ALA A 309 6.90 3.93 28.41
C ALA A 309 6.29 5.32 28.65
N LYS A 310 5.55 5.82 27.66
CA LYS A 310 4.97 7.17 27.68
C LYS A 310 3.48 7.19 27.99
N GLY A 311 2.80 6.05 27.85
CA GLY A 311 1.39 5.95 28.20
C GLY A 311 1.14 5.89 29.71
N ASP A 312 -0.09 6.20 30.08
CA ASP A 312 -0.65 6.03 31.42
C ASP A 312 -1.61 4.84 31.46
N SER A 313 -1.95 4.37 32.66
CA SER A 313 -3.03 3.39 32.79
C SER A 313 -4.37 4.04 32.44
N LEU A 314 -5.12 3.43 31.52
CA LEU A 314 -6.46 3.86 31.09
C LEU A 314 -7.45 3.99 32.25
N LEU A 315 -7.20 3.30 33.37
CA LEU A 315 -8.06 3.36 34.56
C LEU A 315 -7.86 4.63 35.38
N ARG A 316 -6.79 5.39 35.13
CA ARG A 316 -6.34 6.56 35.88
C ARG A 316 -5.80 7.65 34.97
N LEU A 317 -6.42 7.84 33.80
CA LEU A 317 -6.03 8.90 32.88
C LEU A 317 -6.20 10.28 33.53
N PRO A 318 -5.24 11.19 33.37
CA PRO A 318 -5.43 12.57 33.76
C PRO A 318 -6.53 13.21 32.90
N ALA A 319 -7.28 14.16 33.47
CA ALA A 319 -8.36 14.84 32.75
C ALA A 319 -7.88 15.65 31.53
N SER A 320 -6.62 16.11 31.56
CA SER A 320 -5.98 16.84 30.47
C SER A 320 -4.55 16.32 30.30
N ARG A 321 -4.16 16.05 29.06
CA ARG A 321 -2.82 15.63 28.64
C ARG A 321 -2.63 15.83 27.13
N SER A 322 -1.38 16.01 26.73
CA SER A 322 -1.01 16.22 25.33
C SER A 322 -0.53 14.92 24.66
N LEU A 323 -1.25 14.46 23.64
CA LEU A 323 -0.98 13.25 22.87
C LEU A 323 -0.14 13.55 21.63
N TYR A 324 0.82 12.68 21.30
CA TYR A 324 1.67 12.82 20.11
C TYR A 324 1.06 12.07 18.93
N ALA A 325 1.13 12.62 17.72
CA ALA A 325 1.09 11.78 16.53
C ALA A 325 2.09 12.26 15.47
N GLU A 326 2.40 11.37 14.53
CA GLU A 326 3.28 11.68 13.41
C GLU A 326 2.99 10.81 12.19
N THR A 327 3.44 11.29 11.03
CA THR A 327 3.64 10.45 9.86
C THR A 327 4.87 10.87 9.07
N LEU A 328 5.72 9.88 8.79
CA LEU A 328 6.87 10.03 7.90
C LEU A 328 6.58 9.56 6.47
N TYR A 329 5.42 8.96 6.20
CA TYR A 329 5.09 8.42 4.90
C TYR A 329 5.21 9.45 3.78
N PRO A 330 4.68 10.69 3.89
CA PRO A 330 4.79 11.67 2.82
C PRO A 330 6.25 12.04 2.52
N ARG A 331 7.11 12.03 3.55
CA ARG A 331 8.55 12.32 3.39
C ARG A 331 9.32 11.18 2.74
N ILE A 332 9.09 9.96 3.20
CA ILE A 332 9.82 8.77 2.74
C ILE A 332 9.40 8.40 1.32
N GLN A 333 8.09 8.39 1.08
CA GLN A 333 7.50 7.87 -0.16
C GLN A 333 7.25 8.96 -1.20
N LEU A 334 6.70 10.10 -0.80
CA LEU A 334 6.20 11.12 -1.74
C LEU A 334 7.19 12.29 -1.94
N GLY A 335 8.20 12.42 -1.06
CA GLY A 335 9.12 13.56 -1.03
C GLY A 335 8.47 14.88 -0.60
N TRP A 336 7.35 14.80 0.11
CA TRP A 336 6.69 15.92 0.77
C TRP A 336 7.25 16.10 2.19
N SER A 337 6.75 17.08 2.93
CA SER A 337 7.09 17.21 4.35
C SER A 337 6.49 16.07 5.16
N ASP A 338 7.19 15.59 6.18
CA ASP A 338 6.55 14.85 7.26
C ASP A 338 5.57 15.76 8.02
N LEU A 339 4.62 15.15 8.73
CA LEU A 339 3.72 15.83 9.64
C LEU A 339 3.91 15.30 11.05
N ARG A 340 3.73 16.19 12.03
CA ARG A 340 3.66 15.86 13.45
C ARG A 340 2.51 16.62 14.07
N SER A 341 1.86 16.05 15.06
CA SER A 341 0.76 16.72 15.72
C SER A 341 0.78 16.54 17.24
N LEU A 342 0.07 17.45 17.88
CA LEU A 342 -0.21 17.43 19.30
C LEU A 342 -1.72 17.59 19.50
N LEU A 343 -2.33 16.67 20.25
CA LEU A 343 -3.75 16.71 20.60
C LEU A 343 -3.89 16.88 22.11
N ASP A 344 -4.79 17.76 22.56
CA ASP A 344 -5.26 17.80 23.93
C ASP A 344 -6.78 17.54 23.99
N GLU A 345 -7.43 17.76 25.14
CA GLU A 345 -8.87 17.52 25.30
C GLU A 345 -9.76 18.39 24.40
N ARG A 346 -9.21 19.47 23.82
CA ARG A 346 -9.97 20.43 23.02
C ARG A 346 -9.31 20.75 21.68
N HIS A 347 -7.99 20.80 21.60
CA HIS A 347 -7.29 21.30 20.44
C HIS A 347 -6.47 20.22 19.76
N HIS A 348 -6.38 20.33 18.43
CA HIS A 348 -5.45 19.57 17.61
C HIS A 348 -4.57 20.52 16.83
N TYR A 349 -3.27 20.51 17.12
CA TYR A 349 -2.27 21.27 16.37
C TYR A 349 -1.50 20.33 15.46
N ILE A 350 -1.51 20.60 14.15
CA ILE A 350 -0.75 19.85 13.15
C ILE A 350 0.39 20.73 12.64
N GLU A 351 1.63 20.28 12.83
CA GLU A 351 2.82 20.92 12.30
C GLU A 351 3.18 20.34 10.92
N GLY A 352 3.31 21.24 9.97
CA GLY A 352 3.83 21.01 8.62
C GLY A 352 4.29 22.34 8.02
N PRO A 353 4.58 22.41 6.71
CA PRO A 353 4.99 23.65 6.05
C PRO A 353 3.96 24.78 6.20
N ARG A 354 2.67 24.42 6.30
CA ARG A 354 1.59 25.29 6.78
C ARG A 354 1.00 24.62 8.03
N PRO A 355 1.21 25.20 9.22
CA PRO A 355 0.66 24.66 10.46
C PRO A 355 -0.85 24.92 10.54
N GLU A 356 -1.54 24.08 11.30
CA GLU A 356 -3.01 24.09 11.44
C GLU A 356 -3.40 23.86 12.91
N LEU A 357 -4.55 24.40 13.32
CA LEU A 357 -5.08 24.29 14.67
C LEU A 357 -6.60 24.16 14.61
N TYR A 358 -7.16 23.15 15.25
CA TYR A 358 -8.60 22.89 15.27
C TYR A 358 -9.13 22.80 16.71
N ASP A 359 -10.41 23.15 16.90
CA ASP A 359 -11.16 22.92 18.14
C ASP A 359 -12.02 21.67 17.97
N LEU A 360 -11.59 20.53 18.52
CA LEU A 360 -12.22 19.22 18.38
C LEU A 360 -13.61 19.13 19.01
N VAL A 361 -13.98 20.09 19.89
CA VAL A 361 -15.29 20.12 20.53
C VAL A 361 -16.31 20.82 19.63
N GLN A 362 -15.93 21.96 19.04
CA GLN A 362 -16.83 22.76 18.20
C GLN A 362 -16.76 22.37 16.72
N ASP A 363 -15.62 21.86 16.28
CA ASP A 363 -15.32 21.45 14.91
C ASP A 363 -14.70 20.04 14.92
N PRO A 364 -15.50 19.01 15.26
CA PRO A 364 -15.03 17.63 15.31
C PRO A 364 -14.59 17.08 13.94
N ALA A 365 -14.94 17.77 12.85
CA ALA A 365 -14.55 17.44 11.48
C ALA A 365 -13.32 18.24 10.99
N GLU A 366 -12.75 19.09 11.84
CA GLU A 366 -11.48 19.80 11.59
C GLU A 366 -11.47 20.63 10.29
N THR A 367 -12.61 21.25 9.98
CA THR A 367 -12.82 22.03 8.77
C THR A 367 -12.48 23.52 8.91
N HIS A 368 -12.30 24.01 10.13
CA HIS A 368 -12.10 25.43 10.45
C HIS A 368 -10.77 25.67 11.17
N ASP A 369 -9.75 26.08 10.40
CA ASP A 369 -8.41 26.37 10.93
C ASP A 369 -8.38 27.65 11.78
N LEU A 370 -7.89 27.51 13.02
CA LEU A 370 -7.83 28.51 14.07
C LEU A 370 -6.43 29.08 14.31
N VAL A 371 -5.39 28.70 13.54
CA VAL A 371 -4.01 29.20 13.80
C VAL A 371 -3.95 30.73 13.85
N ALA A 372 -4.63 31.40 12.91
CA ALA A 372 -4.67 32.86 12.86
C ALA A 372 -5.54 33.48 13.98
N ALA A 373 -6.60 32.80 14.39
CA ALA A 373 -7.53 33.27 15.41
C ALA A 373 -7.03 33.01 16.85
N GLN A 374 -6.21 31.97 17.05
CA GLN A 374 -5.67 31.54 18.35
C GLN A 374 -4.15 31.31 18.30
N PRO A 375 -3.35 32.34 17.96
CA PRO A 375 -1.89 32.20 17.78
C PRO A 375 -1.15 31.82 19.07
N GLU A 376 -1.68 32.18 20.24
CA GLU A 376 -1.10 31.82 21.54
C GLU A 376 -1.19 30.31 21.81
N VAL A 377 -2.35 29.70 21.50
CA VAL A 377 -2.58 28.25 21.64
C VAL A 377 -1.67 27.49 20.68
N ALA A 378 -1.63 27.89 19.41
CA ALA A 378 -0.74 27.31 18.41
C ALA A 378 0.74 27.40 18.84
N SER A 379 1.17 28.55 19.35
CA SER A 379 2.55 28.75 19.79
C SER A 379 2.91 27.87 21.00
N ARG A 380 2.00 27.72 21.96
CA ARG A 380 2.17 26.81 23.11
C ARG A 380 2.33 25.36 22.66
N MET A 381 1.42 24.88 21.82
CA MET A 381 1.43 23.48 21.35
C MET A 381 2.67 23.21 20.48
N ARG A 382 3.07 24.17 19.64
CA ARG A 382 4.31 24.09 18.87
C ARG A 382 5.55 24.02 19.76
N ALA A 383 5.62 24.83 20.80
CA ALA A 383 6.74 24.81 21.75
C ALA A 383 6.83 23.44 22.47
N GLU A 384 5.68 22.88 22.87
CA GLU A 384 5.64 21.53 23.45
C GLU A 384 6.10 20.47 22.46
N LEU A 385 5.59 20.51 21.22
CA LEU A 385 5.96 19.58 20.15
C LEU A 385 7.46 19.64 19.81
N GLY A 386 8.06 20.83 19.89
CA GLY A 386 9.50 21.05 19.70
C GLY A 386 10.41 20.36 20.71
N SER A 387 9.87 19.95 21.88
CA SER A 387 10.59 19.16 22.88
C SER A 387 10.64 17.65 22.55
N ARG A 388 9.87 17.20 21.56
CA ARG A 388 9.77 15.79 21.14
C ARG A 388 10.80 15.47 20.06
N PRO A 389 11.32 14.21 19.98
CA PRO A 389 12.37 13.86 19.03
C PRO A 389 11.98 14.20 17.58
N VAL A 390 12.94 14.75 16.84
CA VAL A 390 12.78 15.17 15.42
C VAL A 390 13.70 14.35 14.53
N GLY A 391 13.32 14.17 13.27
CA GLY A 391 14.18 13.62 12.22
C GLY A 391 13.81 12.21 11.81
N ILE A 392 14.44 11.69 10.75
CA ILE A 392 14.30 10.32 10.28
C ILE A 392 15.59 9.59 10.62
N THR A 393 15.53 8.56 11.47
CA THR A 393 16.57 7.53 11.45
C THR A 393 16.40 6.79 10.13
N ALA A 394 17.41 6.83 9.26
CA ALA A 394 17.32 6.17 7.96
C ALA A 394 16.89 4.69 8.16
N PRO A 395 15.98 4.16 7.32
CA PRO A 395 15.72 2.74 7.27
C PRO A 395 17.03 1.96 7.14
N ALA A 396 17.11 0.74 7.68
CA ALA A 396 18.23 -0.13 7.36
C ALA A 396 18.25 -0.38 5.84
N ASP A 397 19.44 -0.55 5.25
CA ASP A 397 19.55 -0.86 3.82
C ASP A 397 18.69 -2.10 3.52
N VAL A 398 17.61 -1.89 2.79
CA VAL A 398 16.77 -2.96 2.27
C VAL A 398 17.59 -3.67 1.20
N ASP A 399 17.69 -4.99 1.27
CA ASP A 399 18.45 -5.71 0.26
C ASP A 399 17.90 -5.40 -1.15
N PRO A 400 18.74 -5.36 -2.19
CA PRO A 400 18.32 -4.94 -3.52
C PRO A 400 17.15 -5.75 -4.10
N ALA A 401 17.02 -7.03 -3.75
CA ALA A 401 15.92 -7.87 -4.24
C ALA A 401 14.60 -7.54 -3.51
N THR A 402 14.65 -7.17 -2.23
CA THR A 402 13.49 -6.64 -1.50
C THR A 402 13.16 -5.22 -1.95
N ALA A 403 14.15 -4.37 -2.25
CA ALA A 403 13.92 -3.03 -2.82
C ALA A 403 13.29 -3.09 -4.22
N GLU A 404 13.73 -4.04 -5.06
CA GLU A 404 13.15 -4.31 -6.39
C GLU A 404 11.72 -4.87 -6.28
N LYS A 405 11.46 -5.77 -5.33
CA LYS A 405 10.09 -6.22 -5.01
C LYS A 405 9.23 -5.05 -4.56
N LEU A 406 9.68 -4.24 -3.60
CA LEU A 406 8.93 -3.07 -3.12
C LEU A 406 8.65 -2.05 -4.25
N ALA A 407 9.60 -1.84 -5.16
CA ALA A 407 9.43 -0.97 -6.33
C ALA A 407 8.49 -1.55 -7.41
N ALA A 408 8.43 -2.87 -7.57
CA ALA A 408 7.55 -3.55 -8.51
C ALA A 408 6.07 -3.59 -8.06
N LEU A 409 5.77 -3.20 -6.82
CA LEU A 409 4.52 -3.48 -6.13
C LEU A 409 3.63 -2.25 -5.93
N GLY A 410 3.76 -1.22 -6.77
CA GLY A 410 2.75 -0.17 -6.92
C GLY A 410 2.59 0.82 -5.76
N TYR A 411 3.24 0.59 -4.62
CA TYR A 411 3.32 1.56 -3.53
C TYR A 411 4.63 2.34 -3.64
N VAL A 412 4.44 3.59 -4.05
CA VAL A 412 5.40 4.65 -4.31
C VAL A 412 6.49 4.74 -3.24
N GLY A 413 7.73 4.91 -3.70
CA GLY A 413 8.80 5.54 -2.94
C GLY A 413 10.14 4.84 -3.00
N THR A 414 10.94 5.19 -4.02
CA THR A 414 12.39 5.22 -3.80
C THR A 414 12.67 6.33 -2.79
N PRO A 415 13.39 6.08 -1.68
CA PRO A 415 13.70 7.12 -0.69
C PRO A 415 14.29 8.36 -1.37
N ARG A 416 13.56 9.48 -1.33
CA ARG A 416 13.98 10.70 -2.04
C ARG A 416 15.11 11.38 -1.28
N ARG A 417 16.19 11.74 -2.00
CA ARG A 417 17.25 12.58 -1.44
C ARG A 417 16.77 14.03 -1.39
N ARG A 418 17.03 14.68 -0.26
CA ARG A 418 16.66 16.07 0.07
C ARG A 418 17.03 17.03 -1.08
N GLY A 419 16.03 17.69 -1.68
CA GLY A 419 16.23 18.91 -2.46
C GLY A 419 16.54 20.11 -1.54
N SER A 420 17.16 21.18 -2.07
CA SER A 420 17.59 22.36 -1.30
C SER A 420 16.47 23.39 -1.03
N GLY A 421 15.20 23.01 -1.16
CA GLY A 421 14.03 23.88 -0.94
C GLY A 421 13.09 23.39 0.17
N PRO A 422 12.08 24.19 0.55
CA PRO A 422 11.02 23.74 1.45
C PRO A 422 10.26 22.56 0.82
N LEU A 423 9.95 21.54 1.62
CA LEU A 423 9.22 20.37 1.14
C LEU A 423 7.74 20.72 0.92
N PRO A 424 7.07 20.16 -0.11
CA PRO A 424 5.63 20.37 -0.33
C PRO A 424 4.81 19.98 0.91
N ASN A 425 3.72 20.72 1.16
CA ASN A 425 2.79 20.39 2.24
C ASN A 425 1.90 19.19 1.82
N PRO A 426 1.83 18.11 2.60
CA PRO A 426 0.94 16.98 2.31
C PRO A 426 -0.52 17.36 2.09
N ARG A 427 -1.12 18.25 2.91
CA ARG A 427 -2.53 18.67 2.77
C ARG A 427 -2.83 19.28 1.40
N ASP A 428 -1.90 20.08 0.87
CA ASP A 428 -2.09 20.73 -0.43
C ASP A 428 -1.95 19.75 -1.61
N ASN A 429 -1.23 18.64 -1.39
CA ASN A 429 -0.80 17.75 -2.44
C ASN A 429 -1.52 16.39 -2.41
N VAL A 430 -2.21 16.03 -1.34
CA VAL A 430 -2.88 14.73 -1.19
C VAL A 430 -3.85 14.42 -2.33
N ARG A 431 -4.58 15.44 -2.81
CA ARG A 431 -5.50 15.32 -3.96
C ARG A 431 -4.80 14.96 -5.28
N LEU A 432 -3.48 15.15 -5.37
CA LEU A 432 -2.71 14.67 -6.52
C LEU A 432 -2.72 13.14 -6.59
N LEU A 433 -2.82 12.43 -5.47
CA LEU A 433 -2.83 10.97 -5.45
C LEU A 433 -4.09 10.39 -6.07
N ALA A 434 -5.26 10.95 -5.76
CA ALA A 434 -6.52 10.58 -6.42
C ALA A 434 -6.43 10.77 -7.95
N ARG A 435 -5.83 11.88 -8.40
CA ARG A 435 -5.61 12.15 -9.83
C ARG A 435 -4.61 11.19 -10.47
N ILE A 436 -3.58 10.76 -9.74
CA ILE A 436 -2.65 9.72 -10.21
C ILE A 436 -3.44 8.41 -10.37
N GLY A 437 -4.23 8.02 -9.37
CA GLY A 437 -5.09 6.84 -9.41
C GLY A 437 -6.04 6.84 -10.61
N ASP A 438 -6.70 7.97 -10.88
CA ASP A 438 -7.53 8.13 -12.09
C ASP A 438 -6.73 7.95 -13.39
N GLY A 439 -5.52 8.51 -13.45
CA GLY A 439 -4.62 8.34 -14.60
C GLY A 439 -4.23 6.87 -14.82
N LEU A 440 -3.98 6.13 -13.74
CA LEU A 440 -3.65 4.70 -13.80
C LEU A 440 -4.86 3.85 -14.19
N ARG A 441 -6.05 4.12 -13.62
CA ARG A 441 -7.30 3.45 -14.02
C ARG A 441 -7.59 3.65 -15.50
N LEU A 442 -7.39 4.85 -16.04
CA LEU A 442 -7.50 5.11 -17.48
C LEU A 442 -6.51 4.27 -18.29
N ALA A 443 -5.30 4.04 -17.78
CA ALA A 443 -4.32 3.17 -18.43
C ALA A 443 -4.76 1.70 -18.40
N ASP A 444 -5.32 1.21 -17.29
CA ASP A 444 -5.87 -0.14 -17.16
C ASP A 444 -7.08 -0.37 -18.10
N GLU A 445 -7.91 0.66 -18.27
CA GLU A 445 -8.98 0.72 -19.28
C GLU A 445 -8.46 0.86 -20.73
N ARG A 446 -7.14 0.91 -20.93
CA ARG A 446 -6.44 1.08 -22.21
C ARG A 446 -6.73 2.42 -22.91
N ARG A 447 -7.18 3.42 -22.17
CA ARG A 447 -7.43 4.80 -22.62
C ARG A 447 -6.15 5.64 -22.50
N PHE A 448 -5.06 5.17 -23.13
CA PHE A 448 -3.71 5.68 -22.92
C PHE A 448 -3.53 7.16 -23.22
N ALA A 449 -4.24 7.72 -24.22
CA ALA A 449 -4.14 9.15 -24.52
C ALA A 449 -4.71 10.03 -23.40
N GLU A 450 -5.81 9.60 -22.79
CA GLU A 450 -6.44 10.31 -21.66
C GLU A 450 -5.60 10.14 -20.39
N ALA A 451 -5.09 8.93 -20.15
CA ALA A 451 -4.15 8.65 -19.07
C ALA A 451 -2.88 9.52 -19.18
N ALA A 452 -2.27 9.61 -20.37
CA ALA A 452 -1.11 10.47 -20.60
C ALA A 452 -1.44 11.94 -20.34
N ALA A 453 -2.61 12.44 -20.78
CA ALA A 453 -3.03 13.81 -20.51
C ALA A 453 -3.22 14.09 -19.00
N ALA A 454 -3.82 13.16 -18.27
CA ALA A 454 -4.00 13.25 -16.82
C ALA A 454 -2.64 13.31 -16.10
N LEU A 455 -1.74 12.36 -16.39
CA LEU A 455 -0.40 12.29 -15.80
C LEU A 455 0.46 13.50 -16.18
N ARG A 456 0.32 14.02 -17.41
CA ARG A 456 1.01 15.24 -17.89
C ARG A 456 0.61 16.48 -17.08
N SER A 457 -0.68 16.62 -16.76
CA SER A 457 -1.15 17.72 -15.90
C SER A 457 -0.46 17.66 -14.53
N ILE A 458 -0.35 16.46 -13.96
CA ILE A 458 0.21 16.25 -12.63
C ILE A 458 1.70 16.60 -12.60
N VAL A 459 2.50 16.14 -13.57
CA VAL A 459 3.93 16.48 -13.62
C VAL A 459 4.20 17.95 -14.00
N SER A 460 3.20 18.66 -14.53
CA SER A 460 3.30 20.11 -14.75
C SER A 460 3.14 20.91 -13.46
N GLU A 461 2.32 20.42 -12.53
CA GLU A 461 2.09 21.03 -11.21
C GLU A 461 3.16 20.61 -10.20
N SER A 462 3.53 19.33 -10.23
CA SER A 462 4.47 18.70 -9.30
C SER A 462 5.58 17.96 -10.06
N PRO A 463 6.53 18.71 -10.67
CA PRO A 463 7.53 18.16 -11.57
C PRO A 463 8.55 17.25 -10.87
N ASP A 464 8.61 17.22 -9.55
CA ASP A 464 9.59 16.39 -8.85
C ASP A 464 9.11 14.96 -8.57
N MET A 465 7.89 14.59 -9.00
CA MET A 465 7.34 13.25 -8.83
C MET A 465 7.87 12.29 -9.92
N ILE A 466 9.03 11.68 -9.63
CA ILE A 466 9.74 10.76 -10.53
C ILE A 466 8.83 9.66 -11.06
N GLU A 467 7.99 9.08 -10.20
CA GLU A 467 7.14 7.95 -10.59
C GLU A 467 6.03 8.34 -11.56
N VAL A 468 5.45 9.53 -11.40
CA VAL A 468 4.46 10.04 -12.36
C VAL A 468 5.13 10.31 -13.71
N TRP A 469 6.39 10.74 -13.74
CA TRP A 469 7.16 10.80 -14.99
C TRP A 469 7.40 9.42 -15.60
N THR A 470 7.75 8.41 -14.80
CA THR A 470 7.92 7.03 -15.28
C THR A 470 6.62 6.49 -15.86
N LYS A 471 5.49 6.64 -15.15
CA LYS A 471 4.16 6.22 -15.61
C LYS A 471 3.68 6.99 -16.84
N LEU A 472 3.94 8.29 -16.91
CA LEU A 472 3.71 9.07 -18.13
C LEU A 472 4.53 8.49 -19.28
N GLY A 473 5.78 8.10 -19.05
CA GLY A 473 6.64 7.40 -20.01
C GLY A 473 6.01 6.11 -20.52
N ASP A 474 5.60 5.23 -19.61
CA ASP A 474 4.99 3.92 -19.91
C ASP A 474 3.73 4.08 -20.76
N VAL A 475 2.81 4.92 -20.29
CA VAL A 475 1.51 5.17 -20.93
C VAL A 475 1.71 5.86 -22.29
N SER A 476 2.65 6.80 -22.40
CA SER A 476 2.93 7.47 -23.69
C SER A 476 3.51 6.50 -24.71
N LEU A 477 4.37 5.58 -24.28
CA LEU A 477 4.94 4.55 -25.14
C LEU A 477 3.84 3.61 -25.66
N GLN A 478 2.92 3.20 -24.78
CA GLN A 478 1.73 2.40 -25.13
C GLN A 478 0.76 3.16 -26.04
N ALA A 479 0.61 4.47 -25.85
CA ALA A 479 -0.14 5.36 -26.75
C ALA A 479 0.55 5.56 -28.11
N GLY A 480 1.76 5.03 -28.30
CA GLY A 480 2.57 5.20 -29.50
C GLY A 480 3.20 6.60 -29.65
N ASP A 481 3.20 7.40 -28.59
CA ASP A 481 3.91 8.68 -28.51
C ASP A 481 5.32 8.47 -27.93
N ALA A 482 6.20 7.90 -28.76
CA ALA A 482 7.58 7.64 -28.37
C ALA A 482 8.37 8.92 -28.04
N GLN A 483 7.96 10.08 -28.58
CA GLN A 483 8.60 11.36 -28.32
C GLN A 483 8.30 11.83 -26.89
N GLU A 484 7.03 11.77 -26.47
CA GLU A 484 6.64 12.06 -25.10
C GLU A 484 7.24 11.05 -24.13
N ALA A 485 7.19 9.75 -24.46
CA ALA A 485 7.74 8.70 -23.62
C ALA A 485 9.23 8.95 -23.29
N ALA A 486 10.03 9.19 -24.32
CA ALA A 486 11.47 9.46 -24.14
C ALA A 486 11.72 10.76 -23.36
N ARG A 487 10.88 11.80 -23.54
CA ARG A 487 10.96 13.02 -22.73
C ARG A 487 10.68 12.70 -21.26
N ALA A 488 9.60 11.99 -20.98
CA ALA A 488 9.15 11.68 -19.63
C ALA A 488 10.21 10.86 -18.85
N TYR A 489 10.75 9.79 -19.45
CA TYR A 489 11.83 9.02 -18.81
C TYR A 489 13.10 9.85 -18.60
N ARG A 490 13.46 10.77 -19.51
CA ARG A 490 14.61 11.68 -19.29
C ARG A 490 14.38 12.63 -18.13
N GLU A 491 13.16 13.11 -17.93
CA GLU A 491 12.81 13.94 -16.77
C GLU A 491 12.86 13.11 -15.47
N ALA A 492 12.39 11.86 -15.50
CA ALA A 492 12.49 10.93 -14.37
C ALA A 492 13.96 10.68 -13.98
N LEU A 493 14.80 10.28 -14.95
CA LEU A 493 16.22 10.00 -14.74
C LEU A 493 17.00 11.21 -14.23
N ARG A 494 16.70 12.43 -14.71
CA ARG A 494 17.35 13.66 -14.23
C ARG A 494 17.09 13.95 -12.76
N ARG A 495 15.98 13.46 -12.22
CA ARG A 495 15.54 13.67 -10.83
C ARG A 495 15.86 12.49 -9.93
N CYS A 496 16.17 11.33 -10.49
CA CYS A 496 16.44 10.11 -9.76
C CYS A 496 17.91 10.02 -9.33
N PRO A 497 18.24 9.99 -8.02
CA PRO A 497 19.62 9.87 -7.56
C PRO A 497 20.27 8.53 -7.90
N ALA A 498 19.46 7.46 -8.00
CA ALA A 498 19.87 6.10 -8.28
C ALA A 498 18.82 5.44 -9.20
N PRO A 499 18.93 5.64 -10.53
CA PRO A 499 17.93 5.13 -11.46
C PRO A 499 17.96 3.61 -11.54
N SER A 500 16.77 2.99 -11.59
CA SER A 500 16.65 1.56 -11.82
C SER A 500 17.04 1.20 -13.25
N VAL A 501 17.51 -0.03 -13.43
CA VAL A 501 17.86 -0.58 -14.75
C VAL A 501 16.65 -0.59 -15.68
N ASP A 502 15.45 -0.84 -15.13
CA ASP A 502 14.18 -0.75 -15.85
C ASP A 502 13.91 0.62 -16.44
N MET A 503 14.15 1.69 -15.68
CA MET A 503 13.94 3.06 -16.16
C MET A 503 14.87 3.40 -17.32
N VAL A 504 16.14 2.96 -17.23
CA VAL A 504 17.14 3.15 -18.29
C VAL A 504 16.76 2.36 -19.55
N LEU A 505 16.38 1.09 -19.42
CA LEU A 505 15.95 0.25 -20.54
C LEU A 505 14.66 0.79 -21.20
N SER A 506 13.72 1.31 -20.41
CA SER A 506 12.46 1.88 -20.91
C SER A 506 12.70 3.18 -21.70
N LEU A 507 13.62 4.04 -21.24
CA LEU A 507 14.12 5.14 -22.06
C LEU A 507 14.70 4.61 -23.37
N GLY A 508 15.58 3.61 -23.32
CA GLY A 508 16.19 3.01 -24.50
C GLY A 508 15.16 2.47 -25.52
N GLN A 509 14.07 1.88 -25.03
CA GLN A 509 12.96 1.41 -25.88
C GLN A 509 12.19 2.57 -26.51
N ALA A 510 11.89 3.63 -25.76
CA ALA A 510 11.25 4.84 -26.28
C ALA A 510 12.15 5.53 -27.32
N GLU A 511 13.45 5.58 -27.07
CA GLU A 511 14.48 6.08 -27.97
C GLU A 511 14.52 5.31 -29.29
N LEU A 512 14.51 3.97 -29.23
CA LEU A 512 14.39 3.13 -30.42
C LEU A 512 13.11 3.42 -31.20
N ALA A 513 11.96 3.51 -30.51
CA ALA A 513 10.65 3.74 -31.15
C ALA A 513 10.55 5.10 -31.85
N ARG A 514 11.24 6.14 -31.35
CA ARG A 514 11.32 7.46 -32.01
C ARG A 514 12.47 7.58 -33.03
N GLY A 515 13.26 6.53 -33.25
CA GLY A 515 14.42 6.52 -34.16
C GLY A 515 15.73 7.09 -33.58
N GLY A 516 15.79 7.37 -32.27
CA GLY A 516 16.98 7.76 -31.51
C GLY A 516 17.94 6.59 -31.29
N LEU A 517 18.53 6.06 -32.37
CA LEU A 517 19.30 4.82 -32.31
C LEU A 517 20.61 4.94 -31.50
N ALA A 518 21.18 6.14 -31.37
CA ALA A 518 22.41 6.32 -30.60
C ALA A 518 22.12 6.27 -29.08
N GLU A 519 21.06 6.94 -28.66
CA GLU A 519 20.58 6.99 -27.29
C GLU A 519 20.07 5.62 -26.83
N ALA A 520 19.36 4.88 -27.70
CA ALA A 520 18.95 3.50 -27.43
C ALA A 520 20.16 2.58 -27.15
N VAL A 521 21.24 2.71 -27.92
CA VAL A 521 22.49 1.97 -27.69
C VAL A 521 23.16 2.37 -26.38
N ALA A 522 23.19 3.67 -26.07
CA ALA A 522 23.77 4.16 -24.82
C ALA A 522 23.03 3.58 -23.59
N ALA A 523 21.70 3.63 -23.60
CA ALA A 523 20.86 3.05 -22.56
C ALA A 523 21.07 1.55 -22.42
N ALA A 524 21.08 0.80 -23.53
CA ALA A 524 21.32 -0.64 -23.52
C ALA A 524 22.71 -0.99 -22.94
N ARG A 525 23.76 -0.25 -23.33
CA ARG A 525 25.12 -0.47 -22.82
C ARG A 525 25.23 -0.22 -21.33
N GLN A 526 24.55 0.80 -20.82
CA GLN A 526 24.49 1.08 -19.39
C GLN A 526 23.80 -0.06 -18.60
N ALA A 527 22.87 -0.77 -19.22
CA ALA A 527 22.12 -1.87 -18.61
C ALA A 527 22.78 -3.26 -18.77
N LEU A 528 23.91 -3.38 -19.49
CA LEU A 528 24.51 -4.68 -19.82
C LEU A 528 24.89 -5.50 -18.59
N ASP A 529 25.48 -4.88 -17.57
CA ASP A 529 25.96 -5.60 -16.39
C ASP A 529 24.79 -6.08 -15.50
N ALA A 530 23.73 -5.28 -15.40
CA ALA A 530 22.63 -5.52 -14.48
C ALA A 530 21.44 -6.27 -15.10
N SER A 531 21.19 -6.12 -16.40
CA SER A 531 20.18 -6.90 -17.13
C SER A 531 20.67 -7.29 -18.53
N PRO A 532 21.66 -8.21 -18.63
CA PRO A 532 22.32 -8.55 -19.88
C PRO A 532 21.35 -8.95 -21.00
N ALA A 533 20.37 -9.81 -20.70
CA ALA A 533 19.45 -10.32 -21.72
C ALA A 533 18.60 -9.20 -22.36
N ARG A 534 18.06 -8.28 -21.56
CA ARG A 534 17.22 -7.18 -22.06
C ARG A 534 18.05 -6.10 -22.76
N ALA A 535 19.27 -5.85 -22.27
CA ALA A 535 20.22 -4.97 -22.93
C ALA A 535 20.61 -5.50 -24.33
N HIS A 536 20.96 -6.78 -24.43
CA HIS A 536 21.25 -7.45 -25.70
C HIS A 536 20.03 -7.47 -26.63
N GLU A 537 18.82 -7.67 -26.11
CA GLU A 537 17.61 -7.59 -26.93
C GLU A 537 17.43 -6.20 -27.54
N LEU A 538 17.61 -5.13 -26.75
CA LEU A 538 17.52 -3.76 -27.23
C LEU A 538 18.61 -3.44 -28.26
N LEU A 539 19.87 -3.88 -28.03
CA LEU A 539 20.96 -3.73 -29.00
C LEU A 539 20.65 -4.46 -30.32
N GLY A 540 20.14 -5.68 -30.25
CA GLY A 540 19.76 -6.47 -31.42
C GLY A 540 18.62 -5.83 -32.21
N ARG A 541 17.62 -5.25 -31.53
CA ARG A 541 16.55 -4.48 -32.18
C ARG A 541 17.07 -3.21 -32.85
N VAL A 542 18.01 -2.49 -32.23
CA VAL A 542 18.70 -1.35 -32.86
C VAL A 542 19.48 -1.81 -34.10
N ALA A 543 20.18 -2.95 -34.03
CA ALA A 543 20.91 -3.50 -35.16
C ALA A 543 19.97 -3.88 -36.33
N LEU A 544 18.81 -4.49 -36.03
CA LEU A 544 17.76 -4.75 -37.02
C LEU A 544 17.25 -3.45 -37.66
N ALA A 545 16.99 -2.40 -36.87
CA ALA A 545 16.55 -1.11 -37.38
C ALA A 545 17.59 -0.45 -38.31
N ARG A 546 18.89 -0.74 -38.12
CA ARG A 546 19.99 -0.30 -38.98
C ARG A 546 20.24 -1.21 -40.19
N GLY A 547 19.53 -2.33 -40.30
CA GLY A 547 19.77 -3.35 -41.34
C GLY A 547 21.06 -4.16 -41.15
N LYS A 548 21.66 -4.12 -39.95
CA LYS A 548 22.92 -4.79 -39.65
C LYS A 548 22.68 -6.20 -39.11
N LEU A 549 22.42 -7.13 -40.02
CA LEU A 549 21.96 -8.47 -39.66
C LEU A 549 23.02 -9.33 -38.94
N ASP A 550 24.32 -9.09 -39.15
CA ASP A 550 25.38 -9.81 -38.42
C ASP A 550 25.47 -9.37 -36.96
N GLU A 551 25.43 -8.06 -36.71
CA GLU A 551 25.34 -7.50 -35.36
C GLU A 551 24.07 -8.00 -34.66
N ALA A 552 22.91 -7.95 -35.33
CA ALA A 552 21.65 -8.44 -34.76
C ALA A 552 21.68 -9.93 -34.41
N GLU A 553 22.30 -10.78 -35.23
CA GLU A 553 22.46 -12.21 -34.92
C GLU A 553 23.38 -12.43 -33.70
N ALA A 554 24.48 -11.68 -33.61
CA ALA A 554 25.40 -11.77 -32.47
C ALA A 554 24.71 -11.39 -31.15
N GLU A 555 23.92 -10.31 -31.16
CA GLU A 555 23.12 -9.85 -30.02
C GLU A 555 22.01 -10.86 -29.68
N ALA A 556 21.28 -11.41 -30.66
CA ALA A 556 20.26 -12.44 -30.42
C ALA A 556 20.83 -13.68 -29.73
N ARG A 557 22.03 -14.13 -30.15
CA ARG A 557 22.74 -15.22 -29.49
C ARG A 557 23.22 -14.85 -28.09
N ALA A 558 23.52 -13.58 -27.85
CA ALA A 558 23.85 -13.09 -26.52
C ALA A 558 22.61 -13.14 -25.59
N VAL A 559 21.42 -12.75 -26.08
CA VAL A 559 20.15 -12.93 -25.34
C VAL A 559 19.96 -14.39 -24.91
N GLN A 560 20.10 -15.34 -25.84
CA GLN A 560 19.98 -16.78 -25.55
C GLN A 560 20.97 -17.26 -24.48
N ARG A 561 22.23 -16.82 -24.54
CA ARG A 561 23.26 -17.17 -23.55
C ARG A 561 22.98 -16.58 -22.17
N SER A 562 22.48 -15.34 -22.13
CA SER A 562 22.21 -14.63 -20.87
C SER A 562 20.95 -15.12 -20.19
N ARG A 563 19.91 -15.52 -20.95
CA ARG A 563 18.65 -16.02 -20.41
C ARG A 563 18.02 -17.01 -21.39
N PRO A 564 18.29 -18.32 -21.26
CA PRO A 564 17.68 -19.34 -22.13
C PRO A 564 16.21 -19.52 -21.74
N GLN A 565 15.30 -19.03 -22.60
CA GLN A 565 13.85 -19.17 -22.45
C GLN A 565 13.20 -19.03 -23.85
N PRO A 566 11.97 -19.52 -24.04
CA PRO A 566 11.28 -19.48 -25.34
C PRO A 566 11.27 -18.10 -26.01
N SER A 567 11.10 -17.01 -25.25
CA SER A 567 11.05 -15.66 -25.80
C SER A 567 12.41 -15.14 -26.29
N SER A 568 13.52 -15.71 -25.82
CA SER A 568 14.88 -15.30 -26.20
C SER A 568 15.23 -15.70 -27.64
N ASP A 569 14.50 -16.65 -28.20
CA ASP A 569 14.70 -17.17 -29.55
C ASP A 569 14.05 -16.31 -30.63
N LEU A 570 13.07 -15.47 -30.24
CA LEU A 570 12.26 -14.70 -31.19
C LEU A 570 13.07 -13.68 -31.99
N LEU A 571 14.04 -13.03 -31.35
CA LEU A 571 14.91 -12.08 -32.03
C LEU A 571 15.76 -12.78 -33.11
N LEU A 572 16.24 -14.00 -32.82
CA LEU A 572 16.98 -14.80 -33.79
C LEU A 572 16.09 -15.27 -34.94
N ALA A 573 14.86 -15.70 -34.65
CA ALA A 573 13.88 -16.06 -35.67
C ALA A 573 13.58 -14.86 -36.60
N GLU A 574 13.39 -13.65 -36.04
CA GLU A 574 13.19 -12.43 -36.84
C GLU A 574 14.43 -12.12 -37.72
N VAL A 575 15.64 -12.24 -37.17
CA VAL A 575 16.89 -12.08 -37.96
C VAL A 575 16.94 -13.08 -39.12
N ARG A 576 16.55 -14.34 -38.91
CA ARG A 576 16.52 -15.38 -39.95
C ARG A 576 15.53 -15.06 -41.06
N ILE A 577 14.34 -14.60 -40.72
CA ILE A 577 13.34 -14.12 -41.69
C ILE A 577 13.93 -12.99 -42.54
N ARG A 578 14.57 -12.00 -41.91
CA ARG A 578 15.17 -10.84 -42.60
C ARG A 578 16.35 -11.22 -43.51
N ARG A 579 17.07 -12.30 -43.19
CA ARG A 579 18.14 -12.88 -44.02
C ARG A 579 17.63 -13.71 -45.21
N GLY A 580 16.33 -13.95 -45.31
CA GLY A 580 15.76 -14.83 -46.33
C GLY A 580 15.84 -16.32 -45.97
N ASP A 581 15.94 -16.66 -44.68
CA ASP A 581 15.87 -18.03 -44.16
C ASP A 581 14.58 -18.25 -43.32
N PRO A 582 13.37 -18.15 -43.92
CA PRO A 582 12.13 -18.35 -43.19
C PRO A 582 11.95 -19.80 -42.71
N ALA A 583 12.53 -20.79 -43.39
CA ALA A 583 12.51 -22.19 -42.95
C ALA A 583 13.36 -22.41 -41.68
N GLY A 584 14.52 -21.75 -41.58
CA GLY A 584 15.32 -21.70 -40.35
C GLY A 584 14.59 -20.99 -39.22
N ALA A 585 13.87 -19.90 -39.50
CA ALA A 585 13.05 -19.22 -38.51
C ALA A 585 11.94 -20.11 -37.94
N LEU A 586 11.24 -20.89 -38.78
CA LEU A 586 10.20 -21.83 -38.31
C LEU A 586 10.76 -22.88 -37.36
N ARG A 587 11.95 -23.44 -37.64
CA ARG A 587 12.58 -24.40 -36.72
C ARG A 587 12.88 -23.80 -35.34
N ILE A 588 13.30 -22.53 -35.31
CA ILE A 588 13.54 -21.81 -34.06
C ILE A 588 12.21 -21.58 -33.31
N LEU A 589 11.14 -21.24 -34.01
CA LEU A 589 9.83 -21.03 -33.40
C LEU A 589 9.20 -22.33 -32.90
N ASP A 590 9.38 -23.45 -33.62
CA ASP A 590 8.94 -24.78 -33.18
C ASP A 590 9.67 -25.21 -31.90
N GLU A 591 10.97 -24.93 -31.82
CA GLU A 591 11.77 -25.16 -30.62
C GLU A 591 11.28 -24.31 -29.43
N ALA A 592 11.07 -23.01 -29.65
CA ALA A 592 10.59 -22.11 -28.62
C ALA A 592 9.20 -22.51 -28.10
N GLU A 593 8.27 -22.88 -28.99
CA GLU A 593 6.94 -23.38 -28.60
C GLU A 593 7.02 -24.70 -27.82
N ARG A 594 7.91 -25.63 -28.23
CA ARG A 594 8.11 -26.88 -27.49
C ARG A 594 8.64 -26.62 -26.08
N GLN A 595 9.66 -25.77 -25.96
CA GLN A 595 10.20 -25.35 -24.66
C GLN A 595 9.15 -24.65 -23.80
N ALA A 596 8.30 -23.81 -24.39
CA ALA A 596 7.21 -23.16 -23.67
C ALA A 596 6.22 -24.19 -23.12
N ALA A 597 5.85 -25.21 -23.92
CA ALA A 597 4.97 -26.29 -23.48
C ALA A 597 5.61 -27.16 -22.39
N GLU A 598 6.90 -27.49 -22.50
CA GLU A 598 7.65 -28.23 -21.48
C GLU A 598 7.73 -27.48 -20.14
N LEU A 599 7.74 -26.15 -20.20
CA LEU A 599 7.75 -25.26 -19.02
C LEU A 599 6.34 -24.87 -18.54
N GLU A 600 5.28 -25.48 -19.11
CA GLU A 600 3.87 -25.14 -18.84
C GLU A 600 3.57 -23.63 -18.97
N MET A 601 4.31 -22.95 -19.86
CA MET A 601 4.10 -21.54 -20.15
C MET A 601 2.90 -21.36 -21.07
N GLY A 602 2.19 -20.24 -20.89
CA GLY A 602 1.23 -19.77 -21.88
C GLY A 602 1.89 -19.49 -23.24
N ARG A 603 1.08 -19.10 -24.23
CA ARG A 603 1.60 -18.71 -25.55
C ARG A 603 2.67 -17.63 -25.42
N VAL A 604 3.66 -17.66 -26.31
CA VAL A 604 4.75 -16.69 -26.32
C VAL A 604 4.38 -15.53 -27.25
N HIS A 605 4.31 -14.31 -26.70
CA HIS A 605 3.99 -13.10 -27.47
C HIS A 605 4.95 -12.90 -28.66
N ARG A 606 4.40 -12.58 -29.85
CA ARG A 606 5.07 -12.46 -31.17
C ARG A 606 5.51 -13.77 -31.84
N ALA A 607 5.44 -14.94 -31.19
CA ALA A 607 5.89 -16.18 -31.81
C ALA A 607 5.03 -16.56 -33.03
N ASP A 608 3.71 -16.56 -32.87
CA ASP A 608 2.75 -16.86 -33.93
C ASP A 608 2.74 -15.77 -35.02
N PHE A 609 3.00 -14.51 -34.65
CA PHE A 609 3.24 -13.43 -35.62
C PHE A 609 4.44 -13.70 -36.54
N LEU A 610 5.60 -14.03 -35.96
CA LEU A 610 6.81 -14.34 -36.73
C LEU A 610 6.64 -15.61 -37.57
N ARG A 611 5.92 -16.61 -37.02
CA ARG A 611 5.52 -17.82 -37.75
C ARG A 611 4.68 -17.46 -38.98
N GLY A 612 3.70 -16.57 -38.82
CA GLY A 612 2.90 -16.05 -39.91
C GLY A 612 3.73 -15.39 -41.02
N ASP A 613 4.69 -14.52 -40.65
CA ASP A 613 5.57 -13.85 -41.62
C ASP A 613 6.49 -14.86 -42.35
N ALA A 614 7.06 -15.83 -41.62
CA ALA A 614 7.87 -16.89 -42.22
C ALA A 614 7.06 -17.76 -43.20
N LEU A 615 5.84 -18.17 -42.83
CA LEU A 615 4.96 -18.98 -43.68
C LEU A 615 4.49 -18.22 -44.93
N ALA A 616 4.17 -16.94 -44.80
CA ALA A 616 3.80 -16.11 -45.94
C ALA A 616 4.94 -16.00 -46.96
N ARG A 617 6.19 -15.87 -46.50
CA ARG A 617 7.40 -15.84 -47.36
C ARG A 617 7.73 -17.18 -48.02
N LEU A 618 7.22 -18.27 -47.46
CA LEU A 618 7.33 -19.63 -48.01
C LEU A 618 6.15 -19.99 -48.93
N ASP A 619 5.29 -19.02 -49.28
CA ASP A 619 4.08 -19.24 -50.08
C ASP A 619 3.12 -20.26 -49.45
N ARG A 620 2.98 -20.23 -48.13
CA ARG A 620 2.05 -21.07 -47.33
C ARG A 620 0.94 -20.22 -46.71
N PRO A 621 0.08 -19.57 -47.51
CA PRO A 621 -0.78 -18.49 -47.04
C PRO A 621 -1.92 -18.95 -46.11
N VAL A 622 -2.41 -20.19 -46.25
CA VAL A 622 -3.45 -20.74 -45.35
C VAL A 622 -2.91 -20.89 -43.93
N GLU A 623 -1.68 -21.37 -43.80
CA GLU A 623 -1.04 -21.58 -42.51
C GLU A 623 -0.57 -20.26 -41.91
N ALA A 624 -0.12 -19.32 -42.74
CA ALA A 624 0.22 -17.96 -42.32
C ALA A 624 -0.99 -17.23 -41.71
N GLU A 625 -2.16 -17.32 -42.36
CA GLU A 625 -3.40 -16.76 -41.82
C GLU A 625 -3.79 -17.39 -40.49
N ALA A 626 -3.68 -18.72 -40.37
CA ALA A 626 -3.95 -19.41 -39.12
C ALA A 626 -3.02 -18.94 -37.99
N ALA A 627 -1.73 -18.75 -38.27
CA ALA A 627 -0.76 -18.25 -37.31
C ALA A 627 -1.09 -16.80 -36.86
N TYR A 628 -1.37 -15.89 -37.79
CA TYR A 628 -1.77 -14.52 -37.40
C TYR A 628 -3.05 -14.48 -36.56
N ARG A 629 -4.03 -15.35 -36.85
CA ARG A 629 -5.25 -15.44 -36.03
C ARG A 629 -4.98 -15.94 -34.62
N ARG A 630 -4.11 -16.94 -34.45
CA ARG A 630 -3.70 -17.42 -33.11
C ARG A 630 -2.98 -16.34 -32.32
N GLU A 631 -2.12 -15.56 -32.97
CA GLU A 631 -1.48 -14.40 -32.34
C GLU A 631 -2.53 -13.40 -31.86
N ILE A 632 -3.49 -13.04 -32.71
CA ILE A 632 -4.56 -12.06 -32.39
C ILE A 632 -5.46 -12.58 -31.26
N GLU A 633 -5.78 -13.86 -31.24
CA GLU A 633 -6.60 -14.48 -30.20
C GLU A 633 -5.91 -14.44 -28.84
N ALA A 634 -4.62 -14.74 -28.80
CA ALA A 634 -3.83 -14.75 -27.57
C ALA A 634 -3.40 -13.34 -27.13
N PHE A 635 -3.14 -12.45 -28.08
CA PHE A 635 -2.60 -11.11 -27.90
C PHE A 635 -3.38 -10.13 -28.78
N PRO A 636 -4.63 -9.81 -28.39
CA PRO A 636 -5.50 -8.94 -29.18
C PRO A 636 -4.97 -7.51 -29.32
N ASP A 637 -3.95 -7.14 -28.54
CA ASP A 637 -3.25 -5.87 -28.55
C ASP A 637 -2.10 -5.76 -29.58
N HIS A 638 -1.71 -6.87 -30.21
CA HIS A 638 -0.64 -6.88 -31.19
C HIS A 638 -1.10 -6.35 -32.57
N LEU A 639 -1.14 -5.02 -32.72
CA LEU A 639 -1.63 -4.33 -33.92
C LEU A 639 -1.01 -4.81 -35.24
N GLN A 640 0.29 -5.12 -35.24
CA GLN A 640 1.00 -5.53 -36.46
C GLN A 640 0.51 -6.89 -36.98
N ALA A 641 0.01 -7.78 -36.11
CA ALA A 641 -0.57 -9.06 -36.54
C ALA A 641 -1.84 -8.85 -37.38
N TYR A 642 -2.71 -7.92 -36.98
CA TYR A 642 -3.88 -7.54 -37.78
C TYR A 642 -3.48 -6.92 -39.13
N ALA A 643 -2.50 -6.01 -39.12
CA ALA A 643 -2.04 -5.36 -40.35
C ALA A 643 -1.44 -6.38 -41.34
N ASN A 644 -0.64 -7.34 -40.86
CA ASN A 644 -0.07 -8.38 -41.72
C ASN A 644 -1.13 -9.37 -42.21
N LEU A 645 -2.10 -9.75 -41.36
CA LEU A 645 -3.25 -10.54 -41.79
C LEU A 645 -4.05 -9.84 -42.88
N ALA A 646 -4.28 -8.53 -42.73
CA ALA A 646 -4.95 -7.70 -43.74
C ALA A 646 -4.16 -7.66 -45.05
N VAL A 647 -2.82 -7.53 -45.01
CA VAL A 647 -1.98 -7.61 -46.21
C VAL A 647 -2.14 -8.96 -46.92
N LEU A 648 -2.11 -10.06 -46.18
CA LEU A 648 -2.27 -11.40 -46.72
C LEU A 648 -3.64 -11.60 -47.38
N GLN A 649 -4.72 -11.15 -46.71
CA GLN A 649 -6.07 -11.19 -47.24
C GLN A 649 -6.23 -10.34 -48.51
N PHE A 650 -5.57 -9.16 -48.55
CA PHE A 650 -5.60 -8.27 -49.70
C PHE A 650 -4.95 -8.92 -50.93
N VAL A 651 -3.77 -9.53 -50.77
CA VAL A 651 -3.07 -10.24 -51.85
C VAL A 651 -3.92 -11.38 -52.42
N GLN A 652 -4.77 -12.00 -51.60
CA GLN A 652 -5.70 -13.05 -52.02
C GLN A 652 -7.04 -12.51 -52.58
N GLY A 653 -7.18 -11.19 -52.73
CA GLY A 653 -8.40 -10.55 -53.26
C GLY A 653 -9.58 -10.48 -52.28
N ARG A 654 -9.39 -10.81 -50.99
CA ARG A 654 -10.46 -10.87 -49.98
C ARG A 654 -10.71 -9.51 -49.32
N ARG A 655 -11.16 -8.51 -50.08
CA ARG A 655 -11.32 -7.12 -49.61
C ARG A 655 -12.27 -6.93 -48.42
N ASP A 656 -13.35 -7.72 -48.35
CA ASP A 656 -14.28 -7.64 -47.21
C ASP A 656 -13.65 -8.16 -45.92
N ALA A 657 -12.79 -9.19 -46.02
CA ALA A 657 -12.04 -9.70 -44.87
C ALA A 657 -11.02 -8.65 -44.37
N VAL A 658 -10.34 -7.95 -45.28
CA VAL A 658 -9.42 -6.84 -44.92
C VAL A 658 -10.13 -5.79 -44.09
N ARG A 659 -11.30 -5.33 -44.54
CA ARG A 659 -12.10 -4.32 -43.82
C ARG A 659 -12.46 -4.81 -42.43
N LYS A 660 -12.98 -6.04 -42.33
CA LYS A 660 -13.33 -6.65 -41.04
C LYS A 660 -12.12 -6.74 -40.11
N THR A 661 -10.98 -7.23 -40.58
CA THR A 661 -9.76 -7.37 -39.77
C THR A 661 -9.26 -6.02 -39.23
N LEU A 662 -9.28 -4.96 -40.04
CA LEU A 662 -8.89 -3.63 -39.57
C LEU A 662 -9.92 -2.99 -38.63
N GLU A 663 -11.21 -3.28 -38.82
CA GLU A 663 -12.26 -2.88 -37.87
C GLU A 663 -12.12 -3.62 -36.54
N ASP A 664 -11.87 -4.93 -36.56
CA ASP A 664 -11.63 -5.76 -35.38
C ASP A 664 -10.40 -5.24 -34.61
N MET A 665 -9.32 -4.89 -35.33
CA MET A 665 -8.13 -4.26 -34.74
C MET A 665 -8.49 -3.00 -33.96
N ALA A 666 -9.26 -2.09 -34.56
CA ALA A 666 -9.63 -0.82 -33.95
C ALA A 666 -10.66 -0.97 -32.80
N ARG A 667 -11.49 -2.01 -32.82
CA ARG A 667 -12.40 -2.31 -31.69
C ARG A 667 -11.64 -2.88 -30.50
N ASN A 668 -10.70 -3.80 -30.75
CA ASN A 668 -9.87 -4.40 -29.70
C ASN A 668 -8.76 -3.46 -29.21
N ASN A 669 -8.48 -2.38 -29.95
CA ASN A 669 -7.43 -1.40 -29.66
C ASN A 669 -7.92 0.01 -29.93
N PRO A 670 -8.81 0.54 -29.08
CA PRO A 670 -9.36 1.87 -29.28
C PRO A 670 -8.24 2.93 -29.20
N GLY A 671 -8.19 3.81 -30.20
CA GLY A 671 -7.35 5.00 -30.17
C GLY A 671 -6.48 5.22 -31.42
N PRO A 672 -5.73 6.34 -31.44
CA PRO A 672 -5.00 6.78 -32.63
C PRO A 672 -4.00 5.76 -33.22
N PRO A 673 -3.28 4.92 -32.44
CA PRO A 673 -2.34 3.94 -33.01
C PRO A 673 -2.99 2.97 -34.00
N ALA A 674 -4.14 2.37 -33.64
CA ALA A 674 -4.84 1.43 -34.49
C ALA A 674 -5.37 2.12 -35.76
N ASP A 675 -5.95 3.31 -35.61
CA ASP A 675 -6.48 4.09 -36.74
C ASP A 675 -5.37 4.54 -37.71
N ARG A 676 -4.21 4.98 -37.18
CA ARG A 676 -3.04 5.34 -37.99
C ARG A 676 -2.47 4.13 -38.72
N LEU A 677 -2.38 2.98 -38.06
CA LEU A 677 -1.90 1.77 -38.71
C LEU A 677 -2.87 1.29 -39.79
N ALA A 678 -4.18 1.30 -39.52
CA ALA A 678 -5.19 0.98 -40.52
C ALA A 678 -5.12 1.92 -41.73
N ALA A 679 -4.97 3.23 -41.50
CA ALA A 679 -4.78 4.20 -42.58
C ALA A 679 -3.54 3.89 -43.43
N LYS A 680 -2.40 3.64 -42.78
CA LYS A 680 -1.14 3.28 -43.46
C LYS A 680 -1.28 1.98 -44.26
N THR A 681 -1.99 0.99 -43.73
CA THR A 681 -2.26 -0.27 -44.42
C THR A 681 -3.12 -0.04 -45.67
N TRP A 682 -4.16 0.81 -45.60
CA TRP A 682 -4.96 1.17 -46.78
C TRP A 682 -4.19 2.00 -47.82
N ASP A 683 -3.30 2.91 -47.40
CA ASP A 683 -2.41 3.63 -48.32
C ASP A 683 -1.50 2.64 -49.08
N ALA A 684 -0.95 1.65 -48.38
CA ALA A 684 -0.12 0.62 -48.99
C ALA A 684 -0.88 -0.24 -50.03
N PHE A 685 -2.21 -0.36 -49.88
CA PHE A 685 -3.09 -1.00 -50.86
C PHE A 685 -3.51 -0.08 -52.02
N GLY A 686 -3.16 1.20 -51.98
CA GLY A 686 -3.55 2.21 -52.97
C GLY A 686 -4.98 2.76 -52.78
N ASP A 687 -5.65 2.50 -51.65
CA ASP A 687 -6.99 3.02 -51.36
C ASP A 687 -6.93 4.30 -50.51
N GLY A 688 -6.63 5.42 -51.16
CA GLY A 688 -6.53 6.73 -50.51
C GLY A 688 -7.86 7.19 -49.86
N LYS A 689 -9.01 6.72 -50.34
CA LYS A 689 -10.33 7.08 -49.79
C LYS A 689 -10.55 6.39 -48.44
N ALA A 690 -10.27 5.09 -48.36
CA ALA A 690 -10.31 4.34 -47.11
C ALA A 690 -9.29 4.89 -46.11
N ALA A 691 -8.04 5.13 -46.56
CA ALA A 691 -7.00 5.70 -45.70
C ALA A 691 -7.41 7.07 -45.12
N ALA A 692 -7.98 7.96 -45.94
CA ALA A 692 -8.48 9.26 -45.46
C ALA A 692 -9.62 9.13 -44.43
N ALA A 693 -10.48 8.12 -44.54
CA ALA A 693 -11.52 7.87 -43.54
C ALA A 693 -10.92 7.46 -42.19
N TRP A 694 -9.95 6.55 -42.19
CA TRP A 694 -9.24 6.14 -40.98
C TRP A 694 -8.42 7.27 -40.35
N ARG A 695 -7.76 8.12 -41.15
CA ARG A 695 -7.06 9.32 -40.64
C ARG A 695 -8.01 10.32 -39.98
N ARG A 696 -9.27 10.43 -40.43
CA ARG A 696 -10.27 11.29 -39.78
C ARG A 696 -10.76 10.73 -38.45
N ARG A 697 -10.73 9.41 -38.27
CA ARG A 697 -11.11 8.72 -37.03
C ARG A 697 -10.02 8.86 -35.95
N GLY A 698 -8.76 8.83 -36.35
CA GLY A 698 -7.60 8.95 -35.45
C GLY A 698 -7.13 10.39 -35.16
N LYS A 699 -7.91 11.40 -35.53
CA LYS A 699 -7.76 12.81 -35.11
C LYS A 699 -8.73 13.08 -33.98
#